data_AF-A0A2B4RW16-F1
#
_entry.id   AF-A0A2B4RW16-F1
#
_cell.length_a   1.000
_cell.length_b   1.000
_cell.length_c   1.000
_cell.angle_alpha   90.00
_cell.angle_beta   90.00
_cell.angle_gamma   90.00
#
_symmetry.space_group_name_H-M   'P 1'
#
loop_
_entity.id
_entity.type
_entity.pdbx_description
1 polymer ?
#
loop_
_entity_poly.entity_id
_entity_poly.type
_entity_poly.pdbx_seq_one_letter_code
_entity_poly.pdbx_strand_id
1 'polypeptide(L)'
;MARIGVAFSGGGIRSASLCSGVLRRLLQKKVNIDYLSCFSGGGYTGTAYLDWKYRHGKKDDPEWHKQFFENMRNRSGIFCNWKKPCQGILDSIILFTMVIFVALIIPILLWSSYACPLAFVVDFLFGRTLRGGSKPCKKLAKRNPDISLKECELERHASPEVVNQQFILFAVPMTVAIVCGVVRGMIPKGKAFFTFLITSCVVFFGLVFIPWFIDTFLAYIPNWMKILMIFPTFLVWSSFPLMRRNATLMLVIYAYSFVIYWRVFNGRVLVIEYDDEIFFMLLAISTLFLWSAPIIGTIQQRIGHVYNRWRIQKALYTSASVGYCGCAGISWRDLFLRCPRCPRSMPRGINISTALTLEDLDDVKPIYISGITINKWRRTNSLKEPDYELLMMSPNGIDRLDRPANEREFDGKLMPMDIYLSDAMATSAAAVDHHMGARESDDASFRDLKVILGIAMGTAIVANERHEGKRNCCIQFLPFLVEVIRILPLVLCLIVYWHTDQRRYLAYGILCFFTILVLLTLTALVPTGGSKPRRFERIARWFTINVAYVSFVRKTIGMTNQGPNPPPVLRLSDGGHIENLGILPLLKLRLKKIVSVNGGRTISDGDYGATLLAGLDMARKKLGCSFSAMDGRDIAEDIRDNFVEKPPGSQPSSYRFKVHYYDTNLDGDGKTKVGEGEILFIAPRHPDKSVQKKTFESWGEVLRDIDVDLEAGHWGPGPELSAEEVDRLTFCCCECCHGNACRGLSEWMCGAFPQHSTGNQFFTQTMFTSYHREGYRACMEAEAAEFLLEGERPESAATAFSSI
;
A
#
# COMPACT_ATOMS: atom_id res chain seq x y z
N MET A 1 18.11 33.68 10.57
CA MET A 1 17.22 32.99 11.52
C MET A 1 17.51 31.51 11.45
N ALA A 2 17.55 30.83 12.60
CA ALA A 2 17.64 29.38 12.62
C ALA A 2 16.31 28.80 12.09
N ARG A 3 16.39 27.83 11.18
CA ARG A 3 15.19 27.21 10.60
C ARG A 3 14.66 26.13 11.55
N ILE A 4 13.35 26.14 11.80
CA ILE A 4 12.67 25.23 12.74
C ILE A 4 11.86 24.17 12.00
N GLY A 5 11.91 22.93 12.47
CA GLY A 5 11.15 21.82 11.90
C GLY A 5 10.23 21.14 12.91
N VAL A 6 9.03 20.77 12.46
CA VAL A 6 8.12 19.89 13.20
C VAL A 6 7.87 18.64 12.37
N ALA A 7 7.98 17.46 12.99
CA ALA A 7 7.65 16.18 12.38
C ALA A 7 6.41 15.58 13.06
N PHE A 8 5.38 15.28 12.26
CA PHE A 8 4.19 14.56 12.68
C PHE A 8 4.18 13.18 12.06
N SER A 9 4.11 12.16 12.91
CA SER A 9 4.29 10.78 12.48
C SER A 9 3.38 9.79 13.20
N GLY A 10 3.24 8.61 12.62
CA GLY A 10 2.47 7.50 13.18
C GLY A 10 1.11 7.28 12.51
N GLY A 11 0.49 6.14 12.81
CA GLY A 11 -0.55 5.58 11.96
C GLY A 11 -1.97 6.14 12.18
N GLY A 12 -2.59 6.56 11.07
CA GLY A 12 -4.03 6.83 10.93
C GLY A 12 -4.62 7.90 11.86
N ILE A 13 -5.94 7.85 12.07
CA ILE A 13 -6.67 8.87 12.87
C ILE A 13 -6.15 9.04 14.30
N ARG A 14 -5.58 7.98 14.92
CA ARG A 14 -4.96 8.07 16.25
C ARG A 14 -3.80 9.06 16.28
N SER A 15 -2.85 8.91 15.36
CA SER A 15 -1.72 9.85 15.23
C SER A 15 -2.21 11.24 14.87
N ALA A 16 -3.19 11.34 13.96
CA ALA A 16 -3.78 12.62 13.60
C ALA A 16 -4.35 13.37 14.83
N SER A 17 -5.07 12.64 15.69
CA SER A 17 -5.63 13.16 16.95
C SER A 17 -4.51 13.68 17.87
N LEU A 18 -3.46 12.89 18.11
CA LEU A 18 -2.32 13.29 18.92
C LEU A 18 -1.60 14.53 18.35
N CYS A 19 -1.22 14.48 17.08
CA CYS A 19 -0.53 15.57 16.39
C CYS A 19 -1.37 16.85 16.36
N SER A 20 -2.70 16.73 16.32
CA SER A 20 -3.58 17.91 16.36
C SER A 20 -3.53 18.65 17.70
N GLY A 21 -3.32 17.93 18.81
CA GLY A 21 -3.13 18.53 20.13
C GLY A 21 -1.83 19.32 20.22
N VAL A 22 -0.72 18.73 19.74
CA VAL A 22 0.58 19.40 19.66
C VAL A 22 0.47 20.63 18.76
N LEU A 23 -0.09 20.48 17.56
CA LEU A 23 -0.26 21.58 16.61
C LEU A 23 -1.06 22.74 17.24
N ARG A 24 -2.17 22.42 17.92
CA ARG A 24 -2.99 23.43 18.59
C ARG A 24 -2.18 24.26 19.58
N ARG A 25 -1.38 23.60 20.43
CA ARG A 25 -0.54 24.30 21.41
C ARG A 25 0.49 25.21 20.74
N LEU A 26 1.17 24.72 19.69
CA LEU A 26 2.16 25.50 18.95
C LEU A 26 1.53 26.73 18.27
N LEU A 27 0.35 26.58 17.68
CA LEU A 27 -0.38 27.67 17.03
C LEU A 27 -0.85 28.73 18.04
N GLN A 28 -1.36 28.31 19.20
CA GLN A 28 -1.77 29.24 20.27
C GLN A 28 -0.58 30.03 20.85
N LYS A 29 0.62 29.43 20.87
CA LYS A 29 1.87 30.11 21.24
C LYS A 29 2.53 30.86 20.07
N LYS A 30 1.87 30.93 18.91
CA LYS A 30 2.31 31.68 17.71
C LYS A 30 3.72 31.28 17.23
N VAL A 31 4.09 30.01 17.39
CA VAL A 31 5.38 29.48 16.92
C VAL A 31 5.43 29.50 15.40
N ASN A 32 6.48 30.09 14.81
CA ASN A 32 6.62 30.18 13.36
C ASN A 32 7.36 28.96 12.80
N ILE A 33 6.60 27.93 12.43
CA ILE A 33 7.16 26.68 11.90
C ILE A 33 7.64 26.91 10.45
N ASP A 34 8.90 26.59 10.14
CA ASP A 34 9.42 26.68 8.78
C ASP A 34 9.08 25.45 7.93
N TYR A 35 9.20 24.26 8.52
CA TYR A 35 9.02 22.97 7.85
C TYR A 35 8.11 22.05 8.66
N LEU A 36 7.15 21.45 7.98
CA LEU A 36 6.26 20.44 8.55
C LEU A 36 6.43 19.12 7.79
N SER A 37 7.14 18.18 8.41
CA SER A 37 7.36 16.84 7.87
C SER A 37 6.28 15.89 8.36
N CYS A 38 5.55 15.25 7.45
CA CYS A 38 4.40 14.42 7.80
C CYS A 38 4.49 13.02 7.20
N PHE A 39 4.23 12.04 8.05
CA PHE A 39 4.22 10.62 7.73
C PHE A 39 2.94 9.97 8.24
N SER A 40 2.30 9.14 7.40
CA SER A 40 1.10 8.39 7.75
C SER A 40 -0.04 9.28 8.27
N GLY A 41 -0.60 8.98 9.44
CA GLY A 41 -1.63 9.77 10.11
C GLY A 41 -1.20 11.19 10.48
N GLY A 42 0.10 11.46 10.62
CA GLY A 42 0.59 12.85 10.74
C GLY A 42 0.24 13.71 9.53
N GLY A 43 0.14 13.08 8.35
CA GLY A 43 -0.31 13.71 7.11
C GLY A 43 -1.77 14.15 7.15
N TYR A 44 -2.64 13.51 7.95
CA TYR A 44 -4.04 13.90 8.05
C TYR A 44 -4.17 15.29 8.67
N THR A 45 -3.50 15.50 9.80
CA THR A 45 -3.48 16.79 10.50
C THR A 45 -2.70 17.83 9.71
N GLY A 46 -1.50 17.50 9.22
CA GLY A 46 -0.64 18.47 8.53
C GLY A 46 -1.23 18.98 7.23
N THR A 47 -1.76 18.09 6.37
CA THR A 47 -2.35 18.52 5.10
C THR A 47 -3.71 19.21 5.29
N ALA A 48 -4.53 18.78 6.26
CA ALA A 48 -5.77 19.47 6.56
C ALA A 48 -5.49 20.88 7.11
N TYR A 49 -4.51 21.06 8.00
CA TYR A 49 -4.12 22.39 8.47
C TYR A 49 -3.69 23.32 7.32
N LEU A 50 -2.87 22.83 6.39
CA LEU A 50 -2.42 23.62 5.24
C LEU A 50 -3.53 23.93 4.24
N ASP A 51 -4.46 23.00 4.01
CA ASP A 51 -5.67 23.25 3.22
C ASP A 51 -6.49 24.39 3.82
N TRP A 52 -6.79 24.30 5.12
CA TRP A 52 -7.53 25.33 5.84
C TRP A 52 -6.78 26.67 5.82
N LYS A 53 -5.49 26.68 6.10
CA LYS A 53 -4.67 27.89 6.04
C LYS A 53 -4.68 28.54 4.66
N TYR A 54 -4.54 27.75 3.59
CA TYR A 54 -4.60 28.25 2.22
C TYR A 54 -5.95 28.96 1.94
N ARG A 55 -7.06 28.38 2.41
CA ARG A 55 -8.41 28.94 2.22
C ARG A 55 -8.71 30.15 3.09
N HIS A 56 -7.99 30.34 4.19
CA HIS A 56 -8.10 31.50 5.08
C HIS A 56 -6.98 32.53 4.80
N GLY A 57 -6.65 32.73 3.52
CA GLY A 57 -5.72 33.79 3.11
C GLY A 57 -4.25 33.53 3.48
N LYS A 58 -3.86 32.26 3.68
CA LYS A 58 -2.50 31.81 3.99
C LYS A 58 -1.97 32.32 5.34
N LYS A 59 -2.85 32.77 6.22
CA LYS A 59 -2.52 33.33 7.54
C LYS A 59 -3.15 32.51 8.67
N ASP A 60 -2.44 32.46 9.78
CA ASP A 60 -2.95 31.88 11.02
C ASP A 60 -3.85 32.87 11.74
N ASP A 61 -4.99 32.39 12.21
CA ASP A 61 -5.95 33.18 12.97
C ASP A 61 -6.72 32.28 13.96
N PRO A 62 -6.90 32.70 15.23
CA PRO A 62 -7.50 31.87 16.27
C PRO A 62 -8.93 31.40 15.96
N GLU A 63 -9.71 32.18 15.21
CA GLU A 63 -11.13 31.89 14.95
C GLU A 63 -11.25 30.67 14.03
N TRP A 64 -10.56 30.67 12.89
CA TRP A 64 -10.62 29.50 12.02
C TRP A 64 -9.83 28.31 12.59
N HIS A 65 -8.80 28.53 13.42
CA HIS A 65 -8.13 27.45 14.15
C HIS A 65 -9.11 26.68 15.03
N LYS A 66 -9.98 27.39 15.76
CA LYS A 66 -11.04 26.77 16.59
C LYS A 66 -11.95 25.90 15.70
N GLN A 67 -12.44 26.46 14.59
CA GLN A 67 -13.31 25.74 13.64
C GLN A 67 -12.62 24.52 13.02
N PHE A 68 -11.32 24.61 12.71
CA PHE A 68 -10.52 23.52 12.18
C PHE A 68 -10.44 22.33 13.15
N PHE A 69 -10.06 22.57 14.41
CA PHE A 69 -9.96 21.51 15.42
C PHE A 69 -11.32 20.90 15.74
N GLU A 70 -12.37 21.72 15.81
CA GLU A 70 -13.74 21.24 15.98
C GLU A 70 -14.21 20.38 14.80
N ASN A 71 -13.86 20.76 13.57
CA ASN A 71 -14.18 19.96 12.39
C ASN A 71 -13.49 18.58 12.45
N MET A 72 -12.19 18.53 12.77
CA MET A 72 -11.48 17.25 12.90
C MET A 72 -12.08 16.36 13.99
N ARG A 73 -12.39 16.92 15.17
CA ARG A 73 -13.07 16.19 16.25
C ARG A 73 -14.43 15.67 15.80
N ASN A 74 -15.23 16.52 15.16
CA ASN A 74 -16.58 16.18 14.72
C ASN A 74 -16.64 15.13 13.62
N ARG A 75 -15.57 15.01 12.83
CA ARG A 75 -15.43 14.12 11.67
C ARG A 75 -14.41 12.99 11.90
N SER A 76 -14.05 12.71 13.16
CA SER A 76 -13.08 11.69 13.56
C SER A 76 -13.45 10.26 13.15
N GLY A 77 -14.75 9.95 13.04
CA GLY A 77 -15.26 8.72 12.44
C GLY A 77 -15.13 8.70 10.91
N ILE A 78 -13.90 8.74 10.39
CA ILE A 78 -13.59 8.92 8.96
C ILE A 78 -14.32 7.88 8.10
N PHE A 79 -14.33 6.61 8.52
CA PHE A 79 -14.88 5.49 7.72
C PHE A 79 -16.35 5.16 8.01
N CYS A 80 -16.84 5.41 9.22
CA CYS A 80 -18.26 5.27 9.54
C CYS A 80 -18.66 6.36 10.55
N ASN A 81 -19.59 7.22 10.15
CA ASN A 81 -20.09 8.27 11.03
C ASN A 81 -21.32 7.79 11.83
N TRP A 82 -21.08 7.13 12.96
CA TRP A 82 -22.13 6.62 13.84
C TRP A 82 -22.81 7.67 14.72
N LYS A 83 -22.38 8.95 14.68
CA LYS A 83 -23.12 10.06 15.29
C LYS A 83 -24.51 10.23 14.65
N LYS A 84 -24.62 9.93 13.36
CA LYS A 84 -25.88 9.89 12.61
C LYS A 84 -26.12 8.45 12.19
N PRO A 85 -26.93 7.66 12.92
CA PRO A 85 -27.08 6.22 12.69
C PRO A 85 -27.36 5.85 11.23
N CYS A 86 -28.24 6.59 10.54
CA CYS A 86 -28.54 6.39 9.13
C CYS A 86 -27.30 6.56 8.22
N GLN A 87 -26.45 7.56 8.51
CA GLN A 87 -25.19 7.76 7.77
C GLN A 87 -24.18 6.66 8.11
N GLY A 88 -24.07 6.27 9.38
CA GLY A 88 -23.18 5.18 9.82
C GLY A 88 -23.53 3.84 9.16
N ILE A 89 -24.82 3.53 9.03
CA ILE A 89 -25.31 2.35 8.30
C ILE A 89 -24.95 2.44 6.83
N LEU A 90 -25.24 3.57 6.17
CA LEU A 90 -24.90 3.77 4.76
C LEU A 90 -23.38 3.63 4.52
N ASP A 91 -22.57 4.29 5.34
CA ASP A 91 -21.11 4.23 5.27
C ASP A 91 -20.60 2.79 5.44
N SER A 92 -21.20 2.04 6.37
CA SER A 92 -20.87 0.63 6.61
C SER A 92 -21.24 -0.24 5.42
N ILE A 93 -22.43 -0.05 4.84
CA ILE A 93 -22.86 -0.76 3.62
C ILE A 93 -21.88 -0.48 2.47
N ILE A 94 -21.48 0.78 2.28
CA ILE A 94 -20.51 1.15 1.24
C ILE A 94 -19.17 0.45 1.49
N LEU A 95 -18.66 0.47 2.71
CA LEU A 95 -17.39 -0.16 3.07
C LEU A 95 -17.43 -1.68 2.87
N PHE A 96 -18.44 -2.37 3.42
CA PHE A 96 -18.57 -3.82 3.29
C PHE A 96 -18.79 -4.24 1.84
N THR A 97 -19.63 -3.53 1.09
CA THR A 97 -19.86 -3.80 -0.34
C THR A 97 -18.58 -3.62 -1.13
N MET A 98 -17.81 -2.56 -0.86
CA MET A 98 -16.52 -2.32 -1.52
C MET A 98 -15.51 -3.43 -1.22
N VAL A 99 -15.39 -3.86 0.04
CA VAL A 99 -14.50 -4.96 0.43
C VAL A 99 -14.91 -6.28 -0.22
N ILE A 100 -16.20 -6.65 -0.17
CA ILE A 100 -16.71 -7.88 -0.80
C ILE A 100 -16.50 -7.82 -2.32
N PHE A 101 -16.79 -6.67 -2.94
CA PHE A 101 -16.63 -6.49 -4.38
C PHE A 101 -15.18 -6.67 -4.82
N VAL A 102 -14.24 -6.04 -4.11
CA VAL A 102 -12.80 -6.08 -4.44
C VAL A 102 -12.15 -7.40 -4.07
N ALA A 103 -12.43 -7.94 -2.88
CA ALA A 103 -11.73 -9.11 -2.36
C ALA A 103 -12.37 -10.44 -2.73
N LEU A 104 -13.65 -10.47 -3.12
CA LEU A 104 -14.36 -11.72 -3.42
C LEU A 104 -14.89 -11.74 -4.86
N ILE A 105 -15.75 -10.78 -5.22
CA ILE A 105 -16.47 -10.82 -6.50
C ILE A 105 -15.51 -10.67 -7.68
N ILE A 106 -14.68 -9.61 -7.69
CA ILE A 106 -13.76 -9.35 -8.80
C ILE A 106 -12.76 -10.51 -9.00
N PRO A 107 -12.06 -11.02 -7.97
CA PRO A 107 -11.18 -12.17 -8.14
C PRO A 107 -11.91 -13.37 -8.75
N ILE A 108 -13.09 -13.73 -8.24
CA ILE A 108 -13.84 -14.87 -8.79
C ILE A 108 -14.14 -14.65 -10.27
N LEU A 109 -14.62 -13.48 -10.67
CA LEU A 109 -14.91 -13.15 -12.07
C LEU A 109 -13.65 -13.18 -12.95
N LEU A 110 -12.56 -12.54 -12.52
CA LEU A 110 -11.33 -12.46 -13.29
C LEU A 110 -10.64 -13.82 -13.42
N TRP A 111 -10.49 -14.56 -12.32
CA TRP A 111 -9.78 -15.83 -12.32
C TRP A 111 -10.62 -16.95 -12.94
N SER A 112 -11.94 -16.98 -12.78
CA SER A 112 -12.77 -18.00 -13.44
C SER A 112 -12.81 -17.84 -14.97
N SER A 113 -12.65 -16.60 -15.48
CA SER A 113 -12.69 -16.32 -16.92
C SER A 113 -11.60 -17.02 -17.74
N TYR A 114 -10.49 -17.44 -17.13
CA TYR A 114 -9.45 -18.20 -17.83
C TYR A 114 -9.66 -19.72 -17.76
N ALA A 115 -10.54 -20.22 -16.89
CA ALA A 115 -10.66 -21.65 -16.59
C ALA A 115 -11.17 -22.46 -17.79
N CYS A 116 -12.27 -22.04 -18.42
CA CYS A 116 -12.83 -22.76 -19.59
C CYS A 116 -11.91 -22.68 -20.83
N PRO A 117 -11.35 -21.51 -21.22
CA PRO A 117 -10.38 -21.43 -22.31
C PRO A 117 -9.15 -22.32 -22.09
N LEU A 118 -8.63 -22.34 -20.86
CA LEU A 118 -7.48 -23.17 -20.52
C LEU A 118 -7.83 -24.67 -20.60
N ALA A 119 -8.97 -25.08 -20.04
CA ALA A 119 -9.45 -26.46 -20.12
C ALA A 119 -9.65 -26.94 -21.55
N PHE A 120 -10.16 -26.06 -22.43
CA PHE A 120 -10.28 -26.37 -23.85
C PHE A 120 -8.91 -26.59 -24.52
N VAL A 121 -7.92 -25.73 -24.24
CA VAL A 121 -6.56 -25.88 -24.83
C VAL A 121 -5.87 -27.13 -24.31
N VAL A 122 -6.00 -27.44 -23.02
CA VAL A 122 -5.43 -28.68 -22.44
C VAL A 122 -6.07 -29.91 -23.08
N ASP A 123 -7.39 -29.92 -23.26
CA ASP A 123 -8.10 -30.98 -23.98
C ASP A 123 -7.63 -31.11 -25.44
N PHE A 124 -7.50 -29.98 -26.14
CA PHE A 124 -7.11 -29.96 -27.55
C PHE A 124 -5.67 -30.44 -27.79
N LEU A 125 -4.71 -30.00 -26.97
CA LEU A 125 -3.29 -30.33 -27.13
C LEU A 125 -2.91 -31.67 -26.50
N PHE A 126 -3.39 -31.93 -25.28
CA PHE A 126 -2.92 -33.03 -24.44
C PHE A 126 -4.02 -34.04 -24.10
N GLY A 127 -5.29 -33.75 -24.39
CA GLY A 127 -6.41 -34.61 -24.01
C GLY A 127 -6.33 -36.02 -24.58
N ARG A 128 -5.77 -36.20 -25.79
CA ARG A 128 -5.53 -37.54 -26.37
C ARG A 128 -4.55 -38.35 -25.52
N THR A 129 -3.44 -37.72 -25.12
CA THR A 129 -2.42 -38.33 -24.26
C THR A 129 -2.97 -38.62 -22.87
N LEU A 130 -3.68 -37.65 -22.27
CA LEU A 130 -4.25 -37.79 -20.92
C LEU A 130 -5.29 -38.90 -20.83
N ARG A 131 -6.14 -39.04 -21.85
CA ARG A 131 -7.19 -40.08 -21.88
C ARG A 131 -6.72 -41.43 -22.44
N GLY A 132 -5.54 -41.51 -23.04
CA GLY A 132 -5.08 -42.69 -23.78
C GLY A 132 -5.87 -42.99 -25.06
N GLY A 133 -6.60 -42.02 -25.62
CA GLY A 133 -7.47 -42.24 -26.76
C GLY A 133 -8.19 -40.99 -27.25
N SER A 134 -8.84 -41.08 -28.42
CA SER A 134 -9.51 -39.94 -29.08
C SER A 134 -10.75 -39.43 -28.33
N LYS A 135 -11.46 -40.32 -27.61
CA LYS A 135 -12.65 -39.99 -26.80
C LYS A 135 -12.56 -40.61 -25.40
N PRO A 136 -13.19 -40.03 -24.37
CA PRO A 136 -13.29 -40.65 -23.05
C PRO A 136 -14.00 -42.01 -23.11
N CYS A 137 -13.56 -43.00 -22.32
CA CYS A 137 -14.19 -44.34 -22.27
C CYS A 137 -15.69 -44.27 -21.90
N LYS A 138 -16.08 -43.36 -20.99
CA LYS A 138 -17.49 -43.08 -20.66
C LYS A 138 -18.36 -42.72 -21.88
N LYS A 139 -17.82 -41.92 -22.81
CA LYS A 139 -18.54 -41.51 -24.03
C LYS A 139 -18.55 -42.62 -25.09
N LEU A 140 -17.56 -43.51 -25.08
CA LEU A 140 -17.50 -44.69 -25.95
C LEU A 140 -18.51 -45.76 -25.49
N ALA A 141 -18.50 -46.11 -24.21
CA ALA A 141 -19.45 -47.07 -23.62
C ALA A 141 -20.91 -46.59 -23.72
N LYS A 142 -21.16 -45.27 -23.63
CA LYS A 142 -22.51 -44.71 -23.83
C LYS A 142 -23.00 -44.76 -25.29
N ARG A 143 -22.08 -44.76 -26.26
CA ARG A 143 -22.42 -44.79 -27.70
C ARG A 143 -22.44 -46.20 -28.29
N ASN A 144 -21.63 -47.09 -27.76
CA ASN A 144 -21.53 -48.46 -28.24
C ASN A 144 -21.72 -49.43 -27.05
N PRO A 145 -22.84 -50.16 -26.98
CA PRO A 145 -23.11 -51.10 -25.90
C PRO A 145 -22.13 -52.29 -25.87
N ASP A 146 -21.40 -52.54 -26.96
CA ASP A 146 -20.41 -53.62 -27.05
C ASP A 146 -19.10 -53.31 -26.30
N ILE A 147 -18.88 -52.07 -25.88
CA ILE A 147 -17.67 -51.65 -25.18
C ILE A 147 -17.97 -51.50 -23.69
N SER A 148 -17.50 -52.45 -22.89
CA SER A 148 -17.54 -52.32 -21.43
C SER A 148 -16.64 -51.18 -20.97
N LEU A 149 -17.16 -50.30 -20.11
CA LEU A 149 -16.42 -49.17 -19.54
C LEU A 149 -15.11 -49.65 -18.89
N LYS A 150 -15.19 -50.75 -18.14
CA LYS A 150 -14.07 -51.31 -17.37
C LYS A 150 -12.99 -51.89 -18.27
N GLU A 151 -13.37 -52.49 -19.39
CA GLU A 151 -12.42 -53.05 -20.38
C GLU A 151 -11.68 -51.93 -21.12
N CYS A 152 -12.40 -50.87 -21.54
CA CYS A 152 -11.79 -49.70 -22.16
C CYS A 152 -10.79 -48.99 -21.23
N GLU A 153 -11.10 -48.88 -19.94
CA GLU A 153 -10.19 -48.31 -18.95
C GLU A 153 -8.94 -49.19 -18.78
N LEU A 154 -9.12 -50.51 -18.62
CA LEU A 154 -8.02 -51.45 -18.42
C LEU A 154 -7.05 -51.48 -19.61
N GLU A 155 -7.58 -51.51 -20.83
CA GLU A 155 -6.81 -51.55 -22.08
C GLU A 155 -5.92 -50.30 -22.22
N ARG A 156 -6.46 -49.13 -21.89
CA ARG A 156 -5.71 -47.87 -21.96
C ARG A 156 -4.65 -47.74 -20.88
N HIS A 157 -4.92 -48.23 -19.68
CA HIS A 157 -3.95 -48.24 -18.58
C HIS A 157 -2.83 -49.25 -18.77
N ALA A 158 -3.08 -50.35 -19.48
CA ALA A 158 -2.08 -51.38 -19.77
C ALA A 158 -1.20 -51.07 -20.99
N SER A 159 -1.61 -50.12 -21.86
CA SER A 159 -0.86 -49.77 -23.08
C SER A 159 0.47 -49.07 -22.75
N PRO A 160 1.63 -49.67 -23.09
CA PRO A 160 2.94 -49.06 -22.81
C PRO A 160 3.14 -47.72 -23.53
N GLU A 161 2.58 -47.55 -24.72
CA GLU A 161 2.67 -46.32 -25.49
C GLU A 161 1.98 -45.15 -24.79
N VAL A 162 0.78 -45.38 -24.26
CA VAL A 162 0.01 -44.37 -23.52
C VAL A 162 0.75 -43.97 -22.25
N VAL A 163 1.21 -44.95 -21.47
CA VAL A 163 1.95 -44.71 -20.21
C VAL A 163 3.23 -43.93 -20.47
N ASN A 164 3.99 -44.27 -21.52
CA ASN A 164 5.22 -43.57 -21.87
C ASN A 164 4.94 -42.11 -22.28
N GLN A 165 3.91 -41.85 -23.09
CA GLN A 165 3.54 -40.49 -23.48
C GLN A 165 3.06 -39.65 -22.28
N GLN A 166 2.31 -40.24 -21.35
CA GLN A 166 1.91 -39.59 -20.10
C GLN A 166 3.13 -39.27 -19.22
N PHE A 167 4.06 -40.22 -19.07
CA PHE A 167 5.30 -40.01 -18.32
C PHE A 167 6.13 -38.86 -18.89
N ILE A 168 6.31 -38.81 -20.21
CA ILE A 168 7.06 -37.71 -20.88
C ILE A 168 6.37 -36.36 -20.62
N LEU A 169 5.04 -36.30 -20.74
CA LEU A 169 4.25 -35.09 -20.50
C LEU A 169 4.43 -34.54 -19.08
N PHE A 170 4.62 -35.41 -18.09
CA PHE A 170 4.83 -35.03 -16.70
C PHE A 170 6.31 -34.74 -16.37
N ALA A 171 7.24 -35.54 -16.91
CA ALA A 171 8.66 -35.48 -16.59
C ALA A 171 9.37 -34.27 -17.21
N VAL A 172 9.00 -33.88 -18.44
CA VAL A 172 9.66 -32.77 -19.15
C VAL A 172 9.51 -31.43 -18.41
N PRO A 173 8.28 -30.98 -18.03
CA PRO A 173 8.12 -29.73 -17.29
C PRO A 173 8.88 -29.71 -15.97
N MET A 174 8.87 -30.81 -15.23
CA MET A 174 9.61 -30.93 -13.96
C MET A 174 11.12 -30.86 -14.16
N THR A 175 11.64 -31.55 -15.19
CA THR A 175 13.07 -31.50 -15.53
C THR A 175 13.49 -30.08 -15.92
N VAL A 176 12.70 -29.39 -16.76
CA VAL A 176 12.97 -27.99 -17.14
C VAL A 176 12.93 -27.08 -15.92
N ALA A 177 11.97 -27.27 -15.00
CA ALA A 177 11.89 -26.50 -13.76
C ALA A 177 13.13 -26.69 -12.88
N ILE A 178 13.61 -27.93 -12.72
CA ILE A 178 14.81 -28.26 -11.94
C ILE A 178 16.04 -27.62 -12.59
N VAL A 179 16.24 -27.81 -13.90
CA VAL A 179 17.37 -27.22 -14.64
C VAL A 179 17.37 -25.69 -14.55
N CYS A 180 16.21 -25.05 -14.75
CA CYS A 180 16.08 -23.60 -14.60
C CYS A 180 16.37 -23.14 -13.16
N GLY A 181 16.00 -23.94 -12.16
CA GLY A 181 16.30 -23.68 -10.74
C GLY A 181 17.81 -23.64 -10.47
N VAL A 182 18.54 -24.61 -11.02
CA VAL A 182 20.01 -24.66 -10.91
C VAL A 182 20.65 -23.47 -11.63
N VAL A 183 20.28 -23.23 -12.89
CA VAL A 183 20.84 -22.11 -13.69
C VAL A 183 20.55 -20.75 -13.05
N ARG A 184 19.35 -20.57 -12.45
CA ARG A 184 18.99 -19.36 -11.70
C ARG A 184 19.93 -19.10 -10.52
N GLY A 185 20.42 -20.14 -9.85
CA GLY A 185 21.40 -20.04 -8.78
C GLY A 185 22.77 -19.58 -9.28
N MET A 186 23.14 -19.99 -10.49
CA MET A 186 24.46 -19.73 -11.09
C MET A 186 24.55 -18.36 -11.79
N ILE A 187 23.47 -17.87 -12.40
CA ILE A 187 23.49 -16.63 -13.20
C ILE A 187 22.73 -15.50 -12.48
N PRO A 188 23.41 -14.42 -12.05
CA PRO A 188 22.74 -13.32 -11.37
C PRO A 188 21.87 -12.46 -12.30
N LYS A 189 22.19 -12.42 -13.60
CA LYS A 189 21.42 -11.72 -14.63
C LYS A 189 20.25 -12.59 -15.11
N GLY A 190 19.03 -12.05 -15.13
CA GLY A 190 17.86 -12.77 -15.65
C GLY A 190 17.12 -13.64 -14.64
N LYS A 191 17.36 -13.49 -13.33
CA LYS A 191 16.63 -14.23 -12.27
C LYS A 191 15.11 -14.19 -12.43
N ALA A 192 14.54 -13.06 -12.86
CA ALA A 192 13.10 -12.91 -13.09
C ALA A 192 12.60 -13.83 -14.21
N PHE A 193 13.37 -13.97 -15.30
CA PHE A 193 13.05 -14.86 -16.41
C PHE A 193 13.08 -16.32 -15.99
N PHE A 194 14.14 -16.77 -15.31
CA PHE A 194 14.20 -18.15 -14.81
C PHE A 194 13.12 -18.44 -13.76
N THR A 195 12.80 -17.47 -12.89
CA THR A 195 11.69 -17.61 -11.94
C THR A 195 10.37 -17.83 -12.66
N PHE A 196 10.10 -17.05 -13.71
CA PHE A 196 8.93 -17.21 -14.55
C PHE A 196 8.88 -18.61 -15.19
N LEU A 197 9.97 -19.09 -15.81
CA LEU A 197 10.01 -20.44 -16.38
C LEU A 197 9.72 -21.54 -15.37
N ILE A 198 10.34 -21.48 -14.18
CA ILE A 198 10.12 -22.46 -13.10
C ILE A 198 8.64 -22.45 -12.71
N THR A 199 8.07 -21.29 -12.41
CA THR A 199 6.66 -21.17 -12.01
C THR A 199 5.72 -21.65 -13.12
N SER A 200 5.96 -21.27 -14.37
CA SER A 200 5.16 -21.73 -15.51
C SER A 200 5.21 -23.24 -15.69
N CYS A 201 6.38 -23.87 -15.54
CA CYS A 201 6.52 -25.32 -15.64
C CYS A 201 5.81 -26.05 -14.50
N VAL A 202 5.92 -25.56 -13.27
CA VAL A 202 5.22 -26.14 -12.10
C VAL A 202 3.70 -26.01 -12.22
N VAL A 203 3.22 -24.84 -12.66
CA VAL A 203 1.78 -24.61 -12.90
C VAL A 203 1.29 -25.53 -14.02
N PHE A 204 2.01 -25.61 -15.13
CA PHE A 204 1.67 -26.50 -16.24
C PHE A 204 1.62 -27.96 -15.79
N PHE A 205 2.62 -28.43 -15.04
CA PHE A 205 2.62 -29.77 -14.45
C PHE A 205 1.36 -30.00 -13.60
N GLY A 206 1.05 -29.09 -12.67
CA GLY A 206 -0.13 -29.20 -11.81
C GLY A 206 -1.44 -29.28 -12.61
N LEU A 207 -1.60 -28.43 -13.63
CA LEU A 207 -2.80 -28.37 -14.47
C LEU A 207 -3.03 -29.60 -15.34
N VAL A 208 -2.00 -30.43 -15.57
CA VAL A 208 -2.08 -31.62 -16.43
C VAL A 208 -2.05 -32.91 -15.60
N PHE A 209 -1.20 -32.96 -14.56
CA PHE A 209 -1.05 -34.10 -13.66
C PHE A 209 -2.27 -34.26 -12.73
N ILE A 210 -2.75 -33.19 -12.10
CA ILE A 210 -3.83 -33.30 -11.10
C ILE A 210 -5.15 -33.78 -11.73
N PRO A 211 -5.62 -33.29 -12.89
CA PRO A 211 -6.82 -33.83 -13.53
C PRO A 211 -6.70 -35.31 -13.88
N TRP A 212 -5.53 -35.74 -14.36
CA TRP A 212 -5.24 -37.15 -14.64
C TRP A 212 -5.25 -37.99 -13.35
N PHE A 213 -4.66 -37.47 -12.27
CA PHE A 213 -4.68 -38.11 -10.96
C PHE A 213 -6.10 -38.23 -10.40
N ILE A 214 -6.93 -37.19 -10.59
CA ILE A 214 -8.35 -37.20 -10.19
C ILE A 214 -9.10 -38.32 -10.91
N ASP A 215 -8.94 -38.43 -12.24
CA ASP A 215 -9.63 -39.45 -13.02
C ASP A 215 -9.14 -40.88 -12.68
N THR A 216 -7.83 -41.06 -12.57
CA THR A 216 -7.22 -42.39 -12.37
C THR A 216 -7.43 -42.92 -10.95
N PHE A 217 -7.26 -42.09 -9.93
CA PHE A 217 -7.23 -42.55 -8.53
C PHE A 217 -8.43 -42.08 -7.71
N LEU A 218 -8.91 -40.85 -7.94
CA LEU A 218 -9.97 -40.27 -7.11
C LEU A 218 -11.38 -40.55 -7.64
N ALA A 219 -11.55 -40.96 -8.90
CA ALA A 219 -12.87 -41.24 -9.46
C ALA A 219 -13.65 -42.30 -8.67
N TYR A 220 -12.95 -43.30 -8.13
CA TYR A 220 -13.51 -44.43 -7.37
C TYR A 220 -13.75 -44.14 -5.89
N ILE A 221 -13.39 -42.95 -5.41
CA ILE A 221 -13.51 -42.54 -4.00
C ILE A 221 -14.83 -41.78 -3.75
N PRO A 222 -15.53 -42.01 -2.61
CA PRO A 222 -16.73 -41.27 -2.22
C PRO A 222 -16.53 -39.75 -2.14
N ASN A 223 -17.56 -38.96 -2.46
CA ASN A 223 -17.48 -37.49 -2.48
C ASN A 223 -17.03 -36.87 -1.14
N TRP A 224 -17.40 -37.44 0.01
CA TRP A 224 -17.00 -36.94 1.32
C TRP A 224 -15.48 -37.08 1.57
N MET A 225 -14.85 -38.16 1.08
CA MET A 225 -13.39 -38.34 1.16
C MET A 225 -12.63 -37.39 0.22
N LYS A 226 -13.19 -37.07 -0.96
CA LYS A 226 -12.63 -36.04 -1.86
C LYS A 226 -12.60 -34.67 -1.18
N ILE A 227 -13.68 -34.31 -0.48
CA ILE A 227 -13.74 -33.09 0.33
C ILE A 227 -12.70 -33.14 1.46
N LEU A 228 -12.53 -34.30 2.10
CA LEU A 228 -11.55 -34.52 3.17
C LEU A 228 -10.08 -34.49 2.71
N MET A 229 -9.80 -34.57 1.40
CA MET A 229 -8.46 -34.33 0.82
C MET A 229 -8.18 -32.84 0.52
N ILE A 230 -9.21 -32.08 0.16
CA ILE A 230 -9.11 -30.63 -0.12
C ILE A 230 -9.11 -29.83 1.19
N PHE A 231 -9.87 -30.29 2.17
CA PHE A 231 -10.07 -29.62 3.46
C PHE A 231 -8.77 -29.43 4.26
N PRO A 232 -7.82 -30.38 4.34
CA PRO A 232 -6.50 -30.16 4.94
C PRO A 232 -5.70 -29.09 4.23
N THR A 233 -5.79 -28.98 2.89
CA THR A 233 -5.10 -27.91 2.14
C THR A 233 -5.73 -26.55 2.45
N PHE A 234 -7.06 -26.49 2.54
CA PHE A 234 -7.79 -25.28 2.94
C PHE A 234 -7.51 -24.89 4.40
N LEU A 235 -7.46 -25.86 5.32
CA LEU A 235 -7.09 -25.66 6.73
C LEU A 235 -5.64 -25.21 6.86
N VAL A 236 -4.71 -25.82 6.13
CA VAL A 236 -3.30 -25.39 6.13
C VAL A 236 -3.18 -23.97 5.57
N TRP A 237 -3.94 -23.65 4.53
CA TRP A 237 -4.06 -22.31 3.96
C TRP A 237 -4.71 -21.30 4.92
N SER A 238 -5.73 -21.68 5.70
CA SER A 238 -6.40 -20.78 6.65
C SER A 238 -5.64 -20.62 7.96
N SER A 239 -4.83 -21.61 8.35
CA SER A 239 -4.27 -21.71 9.71
C SER A 239 -2.76 -21.44 9.79
N PHE A 240 -1.97 -21.63 8.72
CA PHE A 240 -0.50 -21.48 8.77
C PHE A 240 0.02 -20.37 7.83
N PRO A 241 0.21 -19.13 8.31
CA PRO A 241 0.68 -17.97 7.51
C PRO A 241 1.90 -18.26 6.63
N LEU A 242 2.92 -18.93 7.17
CA LEU A 242 4.18 -19.24 6.48
C LEU A 242 4.01 -20.13 5.24
N MET A 243 2.98 -20.99 5.21
CA MET A 243 2.69 -21.89 4.08
C MET A 243 1.67 -21.30 3.09
N ARG A 244 1.02 -20.17 3.41
CA ARG A 244 -0.06 -19.56 2.60
C ARG A 244 0.38 -19.13 1.22
N ARG A 245 1.65 -18.69 1.10
CA ARG A 245 2.22 -18.24 -0.17
C ARG A 245 2.15 -19.32 -1.25
N ASN A 246 2.56 -20.54 -0.89
CA ASN A 246 2.51 -21.70 -1.79
C ASN A 246 1.08 -22.29 -1.86
N ALA A 247 0.33 -22.27 -0.76
CA ALA A 247 -1.02 -22.83 -0.71
C ALA A 247 -2.04 -22.07 -1.57
N THR A 248 -1.91 -20.74 -1.73
CA THR A 248 -2.81 -19.95 -2.60
C THR A 248 -2.66 -20.34 -4.07
N LEU A 249 -1.41 -20.49 -4.53
CA LEU A 249 -1.13 -21.00 -5.88
C LEU A 249 -1.69 -22.41 -6.07
N MET A 250 -1.54 -23.29 -5.06
CA MET A 250 -2.09 -24.64 -5.12
C MET A 250 -3.63 -24.65 -5.17
N LEU A 251 -4.31 -23.81 -4.41
CA LEU A 251 -5.78 -23.67 -4.48
C LEU A 251 -6.25 -23.24 -5.87
N VAL A 252 -5.56 -22.29 -6.50
CA VAL A 252 -5.85 -21.87 -7.88
C VAL A 252 -5.64 -23.04 -8.85
N ILE A 253 -4.51 -23.76 -8.74
CA ILE A 253 -4.23 -24.93 -9.57
C ILE A 253 -5.33 -25.99 -9.38
N TYR A 254 -5.76 -26.28 -8.14
CA TYR A 254 -6.84 -27.23 -7.88
C TYR A 254 -8.16 -26.81 -8.53
N ALA A 255 -8.57 -25.55 -8.36
CA ALA A 255 -9.81 -25.03 -8.94
C ALA A 255 -9.83 -25.18 -10.47
N TYR A 256 -8.72 -24.83 -11.14
CA TYR A 256 -8.59 -25.00 -12.58
C TYR A 256 -8.53 -26.48 -12.98
N SER A 257 -7.87 -27.31 -12.18
CA SER A 257 -7.77 -28.76 -12.43
C SER A 257 -9.14 -29.44 -12.43
N PHE A 258 -10.09 -28.98 -11.60
CA PHE A 258 -11.47 -29.50 -11.66
C PHE A 258 -12.18 -29.17 -12.97
N VAL A 259 -12.01 -27.95 -13.50
CA VAL A 259 -12.59 -27.54 -14.79
C VAL A 259 -11.93 -28.31 -15.95
N ILE A 260 -10.61 -28.50 -15.87
CA ILE A 260 -9.86 -29.33 -16.83
C ILE A 260 -10.34 -30.77 -16.76
N TYR A 261 -10.49 -31.35 -15.57
CA TYR A 261 -11.01 -32.70 -15.39
C TYR A 261 -12.43 -32.85 -15.97
N TRP A 262 -13.31 -31.89 -15.68
CA TRP A 262 -14.68 -31.84 -16.21
C TRP A 262 -14.69 -31.91 -17.74
N ARG A 263 -13.84 -31.12 -18.41
CA ARG A 263 -13.76 -31.06 -19.87
C ARG A 263 -13.00 -32.23 -20.51
N VAL A 264 -11.85 -32.61 -19.95
CA VAL A 264 -10.96 -33.62 -20.54
C VAL A 264 -11.56 -35.01 -20.36
N PHE A 265 -12.01 -35.36 -19.16
CA PHE A 265 -12.43 -36.73 -18.86
C PHE A 265 -13.96 -36.92 -18.92
N ASN A 266 -14.72 -35.84 -19.17
CA ASN A 266 -16.17 -35.81 -19.05
C ASN A 266 -16.65 -36.35 -17.69
N GLY A 267 -15.86 -36.08 -16.65
CA GLY A 267 -16.11 -36.56 -15.31
C GLY A 267 -17.19 -35.73 -14.60
N ARG A 268 -17.78 -36.30 -13.54
CA ARG A 268 -18.72 -35.56 -12.69
C ARG A 268 -17.94 -34.69 -11.71
N VAL A 269 -18.26 -33.40 -11.66
CA VAL A 269 -17.70 -32.47 -10.67
C VAL A 269 -18.82 -32.10 -9.70
N LEU A 270 -18.67 -32.50 -8.43
CA LEU A 270 -19.70 -32.39 -7.40
C LEU A 270 -21.01 -33.06 -7.85
N VAL A 271 -22.04 -32.27 -8.19
CA VAL A 271 -23.36 -32.75 -8.63
C VAL A 271 -23.53 -32.62 -10.15
N ILE A 272 -22.71 -31.81 -10.83
CA ILE A 272 -22.88 -31.41 -12.23
C ILE A 272 -22.25 -32.45 -13.16
N GLU A 273 -23.06 -32.98 -14.07
CA GLU A 273 -22.59 -33.83 -15.17
C GLU A 273 -21.99 -32.99 -16.30
N TYR A 274 -21.09 -33.60 -17.07
CA TYR A 274 -20.53 -32.93 -18.24
C TYR A 274 -21.54 -32.86 -19.38
N ASP A 275 -21.76 -31.64 -19.86
CA ASP A 275 -22.55 -31.36 -21.04
C ASP A 275 -21.76 -30.43 -21.99
N ASP A 276 -21.77 -30.77 -23.28
CA ASP A 276 -21.01 -30.03 -24.29
C ASP A 276 -21.60 -28.61 -24.47
N GLU A 277 -22.93 -28.44 -24.47
CA GLU A 277 -23.59 -27.13 -24.67
C GLU A 277 -23.32 -26.20 -23.49
N ILE A 278 -23.45 -26.70 -22.26
CA ILE A 278 -23.17 -25.93 -21.04
C ILE A 278 -21.70 -25.48 -21.03
N PHE A 279 -20.76 -26.36 -21.39
CA PHE A 279 -19.34 -25.99 -21.45
C PHE A 279 -19.07 -24.87 -22.45
N PHE A 280 -19.62 -24.96 -23.67
CA PHE A 280 -19.42 -23.93 -24.70
C PHE A 280 -20.12 -22.61 -24.36
N MET A 281 -21.28 -22.64 -23.68
CA MET A 281 -21.92 -21.45 -23.13
C MET A 281 -21.02 -20.77 -22.09
N LEU A 282 -20.45 -21.53 -21.15
CA LEU A 282 -19.52 -21.01 -20.15
C LEU A 282 -18.22 -20.48 -20.79
N LEU A 283 -17.74 -21.09 -21.87
CA LEU A 283 -16.59 -20.60 -22.64
C LEU A 283 -16.90 -19.24 -23.32
N ALA A 284 -18.11 -19.06 -23.85
CA ALA A 284 -18.54 -17.79 -24.43
C ALA A 284 -18.63 -16.69 -23.35
N ILE A 285 -19.22 -17.00 -22.19
CA ILE A 285 -19.28 -16.10 -21.03
C ILE A 285 -17.86 -15.74 -20.55
N SER A 286 -16.97 -16.73 -20.49
CA SER A 286 -15.56 -16.54 -20.14
C SER A 286 -14.87 -15.54 -21.08
N THR A 287 -15.15 -15.63 -22.38
CA THR A 287 -14.61 -14.72 -23.40
C THR A 287 -15.07 -13.28 -23.19
N LEU A 288 -16.34 -13.06 -22.82
CA LEU A 288 -16.88 -11.74 -22.49
C LEU A 288 -16.19 -11.12 -21.25
N PHE A 289 -15.94 -11.92 -20.21
CA PHE A 289 -15.21 -11.44 -19.03
C PHE A 289 -13.73 -11.18 -19.31
N LEU A 290 -13.06 -11.98 -20.14
CA LEU A 290 -11.67 -11.73 -20.54
C LEU A 290 -11.49 -10.40 -21.28
N TRP A 291 -12.52 -9.94 -21.98
CA TRP A 291 -12.53 -8.65 -22.65
C TRP A 291 -12.53 -7.48 -21.66
N SER A 292 -13.35 -7.55 -20.60
CA SER A 292 -13.41 -6.51 -19.56
C SER A 292 -12.36 -6.66 -18.45
N ALA A 293 -11.67 -7.80 -18.37
CA ALA A 293 -10.71 -8.13 -17.32
C ALA A 293 -9.62 -7.08 -17.06
N PRO A 294 -8.95 -6.47 -18.05
CA PRO A 294 -7.92 -5.44 -17.80
C PRO A 294 -8.48 -4.20 -17.11
N ILE A 295 -9.70 -3.80 -17.48
CA ILE A 295 -10.38 -2.64 -16.95
C ILE A 295 -10.76 -2.91 -15.50
N ILE A 296 -11.46 -4.02 -15.26
CA ILE A 296 -11.92 -4.44 -13.92
C ILE A 296 -10.72 -4.64 -12.99
N GLY A 297 -9.66 -5.32 -13.44
CA GLY A 297 -8.46 -5.56 -12.65
C GLY A 297 -7.71 -4.27 -12.29
N THR A 298 -7.70 -3.27 -13.18
CA THR A 298 -7.07 -1.98 -12.89
C THR A 298 -7.85 -1.18 -11.84
N ILE A 299 -9.19 -1.20 -11.92
CA ILE A 299 -10.08 -0.61 -10.91
C ILE A 299 -9.88 -1.31 -9.56
N GLN A 300 -9.89 -2.65 -9.55
CA GLN A 300 -9.71 -3.46 -8.34
C GLN A 300 -8.47 -3.06 -7.56
N GLN A 301 -7.36 -2.82 -8.25
CA GLN A 301 -6.07 -2.51 -7.61
C GLN A 301 -5.95 -1.10 -7.04
N ARG A 302 -6.86 -0.17 -7.38
CA ARG A 302 -6.73 1.27 -7.06
C ARG A 302 -7.90 1.81 -6.27
N ILE A 303 -9.07 1.19 -6.39
CA ILE A 303 -10.30 1.68 -5.75
C ILE A 303 -10.17 1.78 -4.23
N GLY A 304 -9.37 0.92 -3.58
CA GLY A 304 -9.08 1.00 -2.15
C GLY A 304 -8.36 2.31 -1.75
N HIS A 305 -7.34 2.69 -2.52
CA HIS A 305 -6.64 3.97 -2.34
C HIS A 305 -7.56 5.17 -2.60
N VAL A 306 -8.31 5.14 -3.72
CA VAL A 306 -9.26 6.21 -4.08
C VAL A 306 -10.33 6.39 -3.02
N TYR A 307 -10.87 5.28 -2.50
CA TYR A 307 -11.84 5.30 -1.42
C TYR A 307 -11.24 5.92 -0.14
N ASN A 308 -10.03 5.52 0.25
CA ASN A 308 -9.34 6.12 1.40
C ASN A 308 -9.16 7.63 1.24
N ARG A 309 -8.63 8.06 0.09
CA ARG A 309 -8.46 9.47 -0.25
C ARG A 309 -9.77 10.25 -0.17
N TRP A 310 -10.84 9.72 -0.75
CA TRP A 310 -12.17 10.32 -0.71
C TRP A 310 -12.69 10.48 0.73
N ARG A 311 -12.58 9.44 1.57
CA ARG A 311 -13.06 9.48 2.96
C ARG A 311 -12.33 10.52 3.79
N ILE A 312 -11.00 10.53 3.73
CA ILE A 312 -10.18 11.42 4.57
C ILE A 312 -10.35 12.88 4.12
N GLN A 313 -10.29 13.17 2.81
CA GLN A 313 -10.46 14.54 2.33
C GLN A 313 -11.85 15.08 2.67
N LYS A 314 -12.90 14.26 2.49
CA LYS A 314 -14.28 14.63 2.82
C LYS A 314 -14.48 14.89 4.32
N ALA A 315 -13.70 14.25 5.17
CA ALA A 315 -13.77 14.43 6.61
C ALA A 315 -13.00 15.67 7.08
N LEU A 316 -11.78 15.90 6.58
CA LEU A 316 -10.83 16.83 7.21
C LEU A 316 -10.64 18.16 6.46
N TYR A 317 -10.85 18.20 5.14
CA TYR A 317 -10.56 19.39 4.34
C TYR A 317 -11.75 20.36 4.31
N THR A 318 -11.48 21.60 3.88
CA THR A 318 -12.50 22.63 3.69
C THR A 318 -13.52 22.25 2.60
N SER A 319 -14.76 22.73 2.72
CA SER A 319 -15.81 22.49 1.72
C SER A 319 -15.41 22.92 0.30
N ALA A 320 -14.62 23.99 0.18
CA ALA A 320 -14.08 24.48 -1.09
C ALA A 320 -13.15 23.48 -1.78
N SER A 321 -12.29 22.80 -1.01
CA SER A 321 -11.35 21.79 -1.53
C SER A 321 -11.97 20.42 -1.75
N VAL A 322 -13.07 20.12 -1.05
CA VAL A 322 -13.79 18.83 -1.10
C VAL A 322 -14.80 18.80 -2.24
N GLY A 323 -15.44 19.94 -2.53
CA GLY A 323 -16.56 20.04 -3.48
C GLY A 323 -17.83 19.35 -2.96
N TYR A 324 -18.92 19.43 -3.74
CA TYR A 324 -20.25 18.97 -3.29
C TYR A 324 -20.31 17.47 -2.94
N CYS A 325 -19.67 16.62 -3.75
CA CYS A 325 -19.67 15.16 -3.56
C CYS A 325 -18.45 14.62 -2.78
N GLY A 326 -17.50 15.48 -2.43
CA GLY A 326 -16.20 15.06 -1.87
C GLY A 326 -15.22 14.45 -2.87
N CYS A 327 -15.51 14.53 -4.17
CA CYS A 327 -14.70 13.94 -5.23
C CYS A 327 -13.79 14.97 -5.94
N ALA A 328 -13.64 16.18 -5.42
CA ALA A 328 -12.75 17.17 -6.01
C ALA A 328 -11.30 16.61 -6.09
N GLY A 329 -10.67 16.79 -7.25
CA GLY A 329 -9.34 16.23 -7.53
C GLY A 329 -9.29 14.72 -7.79
N ILE A 330 -10.40 13.99 -7.62
CA ILE A 330 -10.53 12.57 -7.98
C ILE A 330 -11.13 12.46 -9.38
N SER A 331 -10.48 11.68 -10.23
CA SER A 331 -10.80 11.51 -11.64
C SER A 331 -10.56 10.07 -12.09
N TRP A 332 -10.85 9.80 -13.37
CA TRP A 332 -10.51 8.53 -14.00
C TRP A 332 -9.02 8.20 -13.97
N ARG A 333 -8.13 9.19 -13.76
CA ARG A 333 -6.67 8.98 -13.64
C ARG A 333 -6.27 8.28 -12.34
N ASP A 334 -7.10 8.39 -11.32
CA ASP A 334 -6.82 7.75 -10.04
C ASP A 334 -7.16 6.25 -10.12
N LEU A 335 -8.12 5.89 -10.98
CA LEU A 335 -8.48 4.50 -11.28
C LEU A 335 -7.64 3.88 -12.40
N PHE A 336 -7.17 4.65 -13.39
CA PHE A 336 -6.35 4.15 -14.49
C PHE A 336 -5.01 4.86 -14.56
N LEU A 337 -3.91 4.11 -14.68
CA LEU A 337 -2.56 4.66 -14.88
C LEU A 337 -2.49 5.73 -15.97
N ARG A 338 -3.35 5.60 -17.00
CA ARG A 338 -3.52 6.60 -18.05
C ARG A 338 -4.91 6.53 -18.64
N CYS A 339 -5.45 7.70 -18.98
CA CYS A 339 -6.63 7.86 -19.83
C CYS A 339 -6.23 8.67 -21.08
N PRO A 340 -6.65 8.27 -22.31
CA PRO A 340 -6.30 9.00 -23.53
C PRO A 340 -6.78 10.46 -23.46
N ARG A 341 -5.93 11.42 -23.87
CA ARG A 341 -6.30 12.83 -24.00
C ARG A 341 -5.71 13.38 -25.28
N CYS A 342 -6.54 13.62 -26.30
CA CYS A 342 -6.10 14.57 -27.32
C CYS A 342 -5.94 15.94 -26.63
N PRO A 343 -4.83 16.67 -26.86
CA PRO A 343 -4.57 17.94 -26.22
C PRO A 343 -5.70 18.92 -26.57
N ARG A 344 -6.59 19.19 -25.60
CA ARG A 344 -7.40 20.40 -25.60
C ARG A 344 -6.65 21.44 -24.78
N SER A 345 -6.54 22.64 -25.31
CA SER A 345 -6.19 23.83 -24.56
C SER A 345 -7.21 23.99 -23.42
N MET A 346 -6.89 23.44 -22.25
CA MET A 346 -7.64 23.79 -21.04
C MET A 346 -7.23 25.23 -20.68
N PRO A 347 -8.18 26.15 -20.48
CA PRO A 347 -7.85 27.48 -20.00
C PRO A 347 -7.13 27.34 -18.66
N ARG A 348 -5.95 27.96 -18.53
CA ARG A 348 -5.34 28.28 -17.24
C ARG A 348 -6.21 29.35 -16.58
N GLY A 349 -7.33 28.93 -16.00
CA GLY A 349 -8.17 29.75 -15.14
C GLY A 349 -8.10 29.16 -13.74
N ILE A 350 -7.61 29.94 -12.79
CA ILE A 350 -7.64 29.64 -11.35
C ILE A 350 -9.12 29.52 -10.97
N ASN A 351 -9.65 28.30 -10.96
CA ASN A 351 -11.00 28.06 -10.46
C ASN A 351 -10.92 27.97 -8.94
N ILE A 352 -11.64 28.86 -8.26
CA ILE A 352 -11.66 29.01 -6.80
C ILE A 352 -12.23 27.75 -6.11
N SER A 353 -12.82 26.82 -6.86
CA SER A 353 -13.37 25.51 -6.45
C SER A 353 -12.48 24.29 -6.82
N THR A 354 -11.16 24.45 -6.88
CA THR A 354 -10.23 23.38 -7.27
C THR A 354 -9.56 22.71 -6.07
N ALA A 355 -9.41 21.38 -6.12
CA ALA A 355 -8.59 20.63 -5.18
C ALA A 355 -7.13 21.10 -5.27
N LEU A 356 -6.50 21.30 -4.12
CA LEU A 356 -5.13 21.84 -4.05
C LEU A 356 -4.09 20.80 -4.46
N THR A 357 -3.06 21.26 -5.15
CA THR A 357 -1.82 20.54 -5.48
C THR A 357 -0.71 20.95 -4.51
N LEU A 358 0.42 20.22 -4.53
CA LEU A 358 1.58 20.62 -3.74
C LEU A 358 2.18 21.96 -4.22
N GLU A 359 2.09 22.29 -5.51
CA GLU A 359 2.57 23.57 -6.05
C GLU A 359 1.76 24.76 -5.52
N ASP A 360 0.45 24.59 -5.29
CA ASP A 360 -0.40 25.66 -4.73
C ASP A 360 0.04 26.09 -3.32
N LEU A 361 0.84 25.28 -2.63
CA LEU A 361 1.35 25.54 -1.29
C LEU A 361 2.76 26.19 -1.27
N ASP A 362 3.35 26.54 -2.42
CA ASP A 362 4.73 27.06 -2.51
C ASP A 362 4.96 28.34 -1.68
N ASP A 363 3.93 29.18 -1.54
CA ASP A 363 3.95 30.40 -0.74
C ASP A 363 3.21 30.27 0.62
N VAL A 364 2.91 29.04 1.06
CA VAL A 364 2.29 28.76 2.36
C VAL A 364 3.33 28.24 3.35
N LYS A 365 3.41 28.88 4.52
CA LYS A 365 4.21 28.39 5.66
C LYS A 365 3.35 27.59 6.63
N PRO A 366 3.86 26.51 7.27
CA PRO A 366 5.17 25.88 7.03
C PRO A 366 5.26 25.18 5.68
N ILE A 367 6.48 25.02 5.16
CA ILE A 367 6.73 24.21 3.95
C ILE A 367 6.42 22.76 4.27
N TYR A 368 5.45 22.20 3.56
CA TYR A 368 5.04 20.81 3.72
C TYR A 368 6.05 19.84 3.12
N ILE A 369 6.34 18.76 3.85
CA ILE A 369 7.13 17.64 3.36
C ILE A 369 6.34 16.35 3.63
N SER A 370 5.91 15.69 2.57
CA SER A 370 5.30 14.37 2.64
C SER A 370 6.37 13.28 2.53
N GLY A 371 6.45 12.42 3.55
CA GLY A 371 7.28 11.23 3.53
C GLY A 371 6.54 10.03 2.96
N ILE A 372 7.06 9.48 1.85
CA ILE A 372 6.45 8.35 1.14
C ILE A 372 7.54 7.32 0.81
N THR A 373 7.22 6.04 0.90
CA THR A 373 8.16 4.98 0.49
C THR A 373 7.98 4.67 -0.98
N ILE A 374 9.05 4.75 -1.76
CA ILE A 374 9.09 4.23 -3.12
C ILE A 374 9.62 2.79 -3.13
N ASN A 375 8.89 1.87 -3.75
CA ASN A 375 9.16 0.45 -3.75
C ASN A 375 9.64 -0.08 -5.11
N LYS A 376 10.37 -1.20 -5.06
CA LYS A 376 10.93 -1.95 -6.19
C LYS A 376 11.80 -1.11 -7.12
N TRP A 377 12.66 -0.26 -6.54
CA TRP A 377 13.64 0.53 -7.28
C TRP A 377 14.99 0.64 -6.56
N ARG A 378 16.04 0.14 -7.22
CA ARG A 378 17.46 0.34 -6.86
C ARG A 378 18.12 1.29 -7.85
N ARG A 379 18.92 2.23 -7.37
CA ARG A 379 19.71 3.14 -8.22
C ARG A 379 20.93 2.46 -8.78
N THR A 380 21.56 1.57 -8.01
CA THR A 380 22.71 0.78 -8.45
C THR A 380 22.33 -0.66 -8.75
N ASN A 381 23.24 -1.38 -9.42
CA ASN A 381 23.11 -2.83 -9.63
C ASN A 381 23.53 -3.64 -8.39
N SER A 382 23.88 -2.98 -7.29
CA SER A 382 24.29 -3.66 -6.06
C SER A 382 23.13 -4.43 -5.46
N LEU A 383 23.37 -5.70 -5.13
CA LEU A 383 22.40 -6.50 -4.38
C LEU A 383 22.30 -6.10 -2.91
N LYS A 384 23.28 -5.33 -2.40
CA LYS A 384 23.28 -4.81 -1.03
C LYS A 384 22.35 -3.60 -0.85
N GLU A 385 22.02 -2.91 -1.94
CA GLU A 385 21.07 -1.79 -1.90
C GLU A 385 19.64 -2.33 -1.72
N PRO A 386 18.88 -1.81 -0.74
CA PRO A 386 17.46 -2.16 -0.62
C PRO A 386 16.72 -1.75 -1.89
N ASP A 387 15.70 -2.50 -2.29
CA ASP A 387 14.85 -2.15 -3.43
C ASP A 387 13.74 -1.15 -3.08
N TYR A 388 13.90 -0.40 -1.99
CA TYR A 388 12.98 0.64 -1.55
C TYR A 388 13.77 1.82 -0.96
N GLU A 389 13.20 3.03 -1.04
CA GLU A 389 13.80 4.24 -0.47
C GLU A 389 12.74 5.29 -0.11
N LEU A 390 13.10 6.23 0.76
CA LEU A 390 12.23 7.36 1.11
C LEU A 390 12.22 8.39 -0.03
N LEU A 391 11.02 8.72 -0.48
CA LEU A 391 10.72 9.79 -1.43
C LEU A 391 10.06 10.94 -0.66
N MET A 392 10.67 12.12 -0.71
CA MET A 392 10.18 13.35 -0.10
C MET A 392 9.45 14.16 -1.16
N MET A 393 8.20 14.52 -0.91
CA MET A 393 7.41 15.39 -1.80
C MET A 393 7.11 16.70 -1.08
N SER A 394 7.47 17.82 -1.71
CA SER A 394 7.27 19.16 -1.18
C SER A 394 6.84 20.12 -2.30
N PRO A 395 6.30 21.31 -1.97
CA PRO A 395 6.05 22.36 -2.96
C PRO A 395 7.31 22.72 -3.77
N ASN A 396 8.48 22.64 -3.14
CA ASN A 396 9.76 23.03 -3.73
C ASN A 396 10.38 21.94 -4.62
N GLY A 397 9.84 20.71 -4.61
CA GLY A 397 10.40 19.61 -5.38
C GLY A 397 10.10 18.22 -4.80
N ILE A 398 10.45 17.19 -5.59
CA ILE A 398 10.27 15.78 -5.27
C ILE A 398 11.62 15.08 -5.39
N ASP A 399 12.09 14.51 -4.28
CA ASP A 399 13.45 13.98 -4.18
C ASP A 399 13.53 12.68 -3.40
N ARG A 400 14.38 11.76 -3.87
CA ARG A 400 14.81 10.62 -3.05
C ARG A 400 15.76 11.06 -1.94
N LEU A 401 15.68 10.38 -0.80
CA LEU A 401 16.54 10.66 0.34
C LEU A 401 18.02 10.47 0.01
N ASP A 402 18.36 9.37 -0.68
CA ASP A 402 19.72 8.95 -1.08
C ASP A 402 20.27 9.67 -2.33
N ARG A 403 19.56 10.68 -2.86
CA ARG A 403 19.98 11.45 -4.03
C ARG A 403 21.28 12.24 -3.76
N PRO A 404 22.34 12.10 -4.58
CA PRO A 404 23.49 12.98 -4.51
C PRO A 404 23.13 14.39 -5.01
N ALA A 405 23.85 15.41 -4.56
CA ALA A 405 23.50 16.81 -4.82
C ALA A 405 23.54 17.20 -6.32
N ASN A 406 24.31 16.48 -7.13
CA ASN A 406 24.55 16.76 -8.54
C ASN A 406 23.55 16.13 -9.51
N GLU A 407 22.70 15.20 -9.07
CA GLU A 407 21.76 14.50 -9.94
C GLU A 407 20.36 15.12 -9.88
N ARG A 408 19.75 15.36 -11.05
CA ARG A 408 18.37 15.83 -11.17
C ARG A 408 17.45 14.71 -11.68
N GLU A 409 17.14 13.78 -10.78
CA GLU A 409 16.45 12.52 -11.08
C GLU A 409 15.04 12.70 -11.71
N PHE A 410 14.29 13.67 -11.19
CA PHE A 410 12.91 14.00 -11.60
C PHE A 410 12.80 15.28 -12.46
N ASP A 411 13.91 15.86 -12.92
CA ASP A 411 13.88 17.07 -13.74
C ASP A 411 13.03 16.88 -15.01
N GLY A 412 12.06 17.77 -15.21
CA GLY A 412 11.08 17.70 -16.30
C GLY A 412 10.14 16.48 -16.28
N LYS A 413 10.11 15.69 -15.20
CA LYS A 413 9.32 14.44 -15.07
C LYS A 413 8.10 14.63 -14.16
N LEU A 414 8.18 14.20 -12.90
CA LEU A 414 7.14 14.33 -11.89
C LEU A 414 7.38 15.62 -11.11
N MET A 415 6.38 16.50 -11.04
CA MET A 415 6.49 17.81 -10.38
C MET A 415 5.41 17.98 -9.30
N PRO A 416 5.59 18.92 -8.35
CA PRO A 416 4.61 19.23 -7.30
C PRO A 416 3.19 19.54 -7.81
N MET A 417 3.07 20.21 -8.97
CA MET A 417 1.77 20.48 -9.62
C MET A 417 1.01 19.21 -10.02
N ASP A 418 1.71 18.10 -10.25
CA ASP A 418 1.12 16.84 -10.70
C ASP A 418 0.53 16.04 -9.51
N ILE A 419 0.70 16.51 -8.27
CA ILE A 419 0.33 15.79 -7.04
C ILE A 419 -0.67 16.61 -6.25
N TYR A 420 -1.90 16.09 -6.12
CA TYR A 420 -2.90 16.67 -5.24
C TYR A 420 -2.50 16.52 -3.77
N LEU A 421 -2.78 17.54 -2.95
CA LEU A 421 -2.55 17.52 -1.51
C LEU A 421 -3.25 16.33 -0.84
N SER A 422 -4.49 16.02 -1.27
CA SER A 422 -5.22 14.84 -0.78
C SER A 422 -4.62 13.52 -1.22
N ASP A 423 -3.90 13.48 -2.34
CA ASP A 423 -3.19 12.30 -2.82
C ASP A 423 -1.90 12.06 -2.04
N ALA A 424 -1.14 13.13 -1.74
CA ALA A 424 0.03 13.07 -0.86
C ALA A 424 -0.35 12.55 0.53
N MET A 425 -1.46 13.05 1.09
CA MET A 425 -2.02 12.58 2.36
C MET A 425 -2.41 11.09 2.31
N ALA A 426 -3.21 10.68 1.32
CA ALA A 426 -3.68 9.30 1.22
C ALA A 426 -2.54 8.30 0.96
N THR A 427 -1.53 8.71 0.19
CA THR A 427 -0.34 7.90 -0.11
C THR A 427 0.55 7.77 1.12
N SER A 428 0.74 8.85 1.87
CA SER A 428 1.51 8.80 3.11
C SER A 428 0.86 7.87 4.14
N ALA A 429 -0.46 7.66 4.11
CA ALA A 429 -1.19 6.72 4.98
C ALA A 429 -1.56 5.38 4.31
N ALA A 430 -0.85 5.00 3.24
CA ALA A 430 -1.04 3.71 2.55
C ALA A 430 -0.36 2.55 3.32
N ALA A 431 -0.79 2.34 4.57
CA ALA A 431 -0.23 1.34 5.49
C ALA A 431 -0.55 -0.12 5.10
N VAL A 432 -1.38 -0.32 4.07
CA VAL A 432 -1.60 -1.63 3.45
C VAL A 432 -1.27 -1.50 1.98
N ASP A 433 -0.13 -2.03 1.56
CA ASP A 433 0.29 -2.10 0.16
C ASP A 433 0.79 -3.53 -0.13
N HIS A 434 0.87 -3.86 -1.40
CA HIS A 434 1.55 -5.03 -1.91
C HIS A 434 3.07 -4.98 -1.70
N HIS A 435 3.65 -3.79 -1.61
CA HIS A 435 5.07 -3.60 -1.33
C HIS A 435 5.22 -2.70 -0.12
N MET A 436 5.78 -3.25 0.96
CA MET A 436 5.77 -2.63 2.30
C MET A 436 7.17 -2.18 2.75
N GLY A 437 8.08 -1.89 1.81
CA GLY A 437 9.45 -1.45 2.11
C GLY A 437 10.17 -2.33 3.13
N ALA A 438 10.67 -1.74 4.21
CA ALA A 438 11.36 -2.47 5.27
C ALA A 438 10.46 -3.44 6.06
N ARG A 439 9.13 -3.24 6.03
CA ARG A 439 8.13 -4.11 6.67
C ARG A 439 7.62 -5.24 5.78
N GLU A 440 8.25 -5.47 4.62
CA GLU A 440 7.85 -6.55 3.70
C GLU A 440 8.00 -7.95 4.35
N SER A 441 8.93 -8.13 5.29
CA SER A 441 9.10 -9.38 6.05
C SER A 441 7.92 -9.71 6.96
N ASP A 442 7.33 -8.69 7.57
CA ASP A 442 6.32 -8.84 8.63
C ASP A 442 4.97 -9.34 8.05
N ASP A 443 4.75 -9.10 6.77
CA ASP A 443 3.54 -9.44 6.03
C ASP A 443 3.80 -10.35 4.80
N ALA A 444 5.01 -10.90 4.69
CA ALA A 444 5.43 -11.73 3.55
C ALA A 444 4.47 -12.91 3.28
N SER A 445 3.82 -13.41 4.34
CA SER A 445 2.81 -14.48 4.31
C SER A 445 1.52 -14.11 3.54
N PHE A 446 1.17 -12.82 3.49
CA PHE A 446 -0.08 -12.32 2.91
C PHE A 446 0.12 -11.46 1.67
N ARG A 447 1.34 -11.04 1.36
CA ARG A 447 1.66 -10.17 0.22
C ARG A 447 1.07 -10.65 -1.10
N ASP A 448 1.32 -11.90 -1.47
CA ASP A 448 0.89 -12.46 -2.76
C ASP A 448 -0.65 -12.60 -2.78
N LEU A 449 -1.27 -12.90 -1.63
CA LEU A 449 -2.73 -12.93 -1.48
C LEU A 449 -3.34 -11.53 -1.63
N LYS A 450 -2.75 -10.50 -1.01
CA LYS A 450 -3.18 -9.10 -1.17
C LYS A 450 -3.13 -8.65 -2.63
N VAL A 451 -2.09 -9.05 -3.38
CA VAL A 451 -2.00 -8.80 -4.83
C VAL A 451 -3.13 -9.49 -5.59
N ILE A 452 -3.37 -10.78 -5.32
CA ILE A 452 -4.39 -11.59 -6.01
C ILE A 452 -5.81 -11.10 -5.70
N LEU A 453 -6.08 -10.76 -4.44
CA LEU A 453 -7.37 -10.24 -3.99
C LEU A 453 -7.54 -8.74 -4.28
N GLY A 454 -6.50 -8.05 -4.76
CA GLY A 454 -6.54 -6.61 -5.03
C GLY A 454 -6.65 -5.74 -3.76
N ILE A 455 -6.35 -6.29 -2.59
CA ILE A 455 -6.43 -5.56 -1.31
C ILE A 455 -5.15 -4.74 -1.13
N ALA A 456 -5.18 -3.48 -1.55
CA ALA A 456 -4.15 -2.50 -1.25
C ALA A 456 -4.70 -1.07 -1.23
N MET A 457 -4.03 -0.23 -0.47
CA MET A 457 -4.21 1.22 -0.34
C MET A 457 -3.00 1.99 -0.89
N GLY A 458 -1.96 1.29 -1.37
CA GLY A 458 -0.86 1.86 -2.11
C GLY A 458 -1.28 2.49 -3.43
N THR A 459 -0.50 3.45 -3.92
CA THR A 459 -0.73 4.09 -5.22
C THR A 459 0.40 3.83 -6.20
N ALA A 460 0.12 4.09 -7.47
CA ALA A 460 1.13 4.03 -8.51
C ALA A 460 0.99 5.21 -9.47
N ILE A 461 2.08 5.97 -9.62
CA ILE A 461 2.14 7.21 -10.39
C ILE A 461 3.09 7.03 -11.58
N VAL A 462 2.72 7.56 -12.74
CA VAL A 462 3.60 7.54 -13.92
C VAL A 462 4.72 8.56 -13.72
N ALA A 463 5.98 8.11 -13.77
CA ALA A 463 7.11 8.98 -13.45
C ALA A 463 7.25 10.17 -14.40
N ASN A 464 6.87 10.03 -15.68
CA ASN A 464 6.96 11.10 -16.67
C ASN A 464 5.65 11.22 -17.47
N GLU A 465 4.59 11.66 -16.80
CA GLU A 465 3.27 11.81 -17.42
C GLU A 465 3.30 12.85 -18.56
N ARG A 466 4.06 13.94 -18.40
CA ARG A 466 4.09 15.07 -19.35
C ARG A 466 4.67 14.66 -20.71
N HIS A 467 5.77 13.91 -20.72
CA HIS A 467 6.34 13.37 -21.96
C HIS A 467 5.35 12.43 -22.65
N GLU A 468 4.63 11.61 -21.88
CA GLU A 468 3.61 10.73 -22.42
C GLU A 468 2.42 11.53 -23.00
N GLY A 469 1.93 12.56 -22.30
CA GLY A 469 0.79 13.38 -22.72
C GLY A 469 1.05 14.23 -23.98
N LYS A 470 2.31 14.55 -24.28
CA LYS A 470 2.71 15.26 -25.51
C LYS A 470 2.78 14.36 -26.76
N ARG A 471 2.59 13.04 -26.63
CA ARG A 471 2.62 12.12 -27.78
C ARG A 471 1.39 12.30 -28.68
N ASN A 472 1.58 12.09 -29.98
CA ASN A 472 0.52 12.15 -31.01
C ASN A 472 -0.71 11.34 -30.61
N CYS A 473 -1.92 11.83 -30.93
CA CYS A 473 -3.16 11.19 -30.45
C CYS A 473 -3.29 9.73 -30.94
N CYS A 474 -2.78 9.37 -32.13
CA CYS A 474 -2.71 7.97 -32.60
C CYS A 474 -1.93 7.04 -31.64
N ILE A 475 -0.80 7.51 -31.10
CA ILE A 475 0.01 6.75 -30.13
C ILE A 475 -0.71 6.65 -28.79
N GLN A 476 -1.58 7.61 -28.46
CA GLN A 476 -2.38 7.57 -27.24
C GLN A 476 -3.57 6.59 -27.32
N PHE A 477 -4.09 6.32 -28.52
CA PHE A 477 -5.13 5.30 -28.75
C PHE A 477 -4.59 3.89 -28.95
N LEU A 478 -3.29 3.75 -29.21
CA LEU A 478 -2.61 2.45 -29.35
C LEU A 478 -2.88 1.45 -28.19
N PRO A 479 -3.01 1.85 -26.91
CA PRO A 479 -3.30 0.91 -25.83
C PRO A 479 -4.66 0.22 -26.00
N PHE A 480 -5.68 0.96 -26.45
CA PHE A 480 -6.99 0.39 -26.76
C PHE A 480 -6.88 -0.62 -27.91
N LEU A 481 -6.11 -0.29 -28.95
CA LEU A 481 -5.86 -1.21 -30.05
C LEU A 481 -5.15 -2.49 -29.58
N VAL A 482 -4.17 -2.39 -28.67
CA VAL A 482 -3.49 -3.57 -28.09
C VAL A 482 -4.48 -4.46 -27.33
N GLU A 483 -5.39 -3.88 -26.54
CA GLU A 483 -6.41 -4.65 -25.82
C GLU A 483 -7.43 -5.30 -26.76
N VAL A 484 -7.80 -4.63 -27.86
CA VAL A 484 -8.64 -5.20 -28.93
C VAL A 484 -7.91 -6.36 -29.62
N ILE A 485 -6.68 -6.15 -30.10
CA ILE A 485 -5.86 -7.18 -30.77
C ILE A 485 -5.68 -8.41 -29.89
N ARG A 486 -5.53 -8.22 -28.59
CA ARG A 486 -5.38 -9.32 -27.63
C ARG A 486 -6.57 -10.28 -27.65
N ILE A 487 -7.80 -9.77 -27.73
CA ILE A 487 -9.03 -10.58 -27.59
C ILE A 487 -9.70 -10.90 -28.93
N LEU A 488 -9.48 -10.08 -29.96
CA LEU A 488 -10.11 -10.20 -31.26
C LEU A 488 -10.00 -11.61 -31.89
N PRO A 489 -8.84 -12.30 -31.88
CA PRO A 489 -8.72 -13.65 -32.42
C PRO A 489 -9.68 -14.65 -31.74
N LEU A 490 -9.84 -14.53 -30.43
CA LEU A 490 -10.73 -15.39 -29.65
C LEU A 490 -12.19 -15.15 -30.01
N VAL A 491 -12.62 -13.89 -30.09
CA VAL A 491 -14.01 -13.51 -30.42
C VAL A 491 -14.36 -13.91 -31.86
N LEU A 492 -13.51 -13.59 -32.83
CA LEU A 492 -13.76 -13.95 -34.23
C LEU A 492 -13.85 -15.45 -34.42
N CYS A 493 -12.93 -16.21 -33.82
CA CYS A 493 -12.96 -17.68 -33.92
C CYS A 493 -14.16 -18.30 -33.20
N LEU A 494 -14.65 -17.67 -32.12
CA LEU A 494 -15.88 -18.09 -31.44
C LEU A 494 -17.12 -17.86 -32.33
N ILE A 495 -17.19 -16.72 -33.03
CA ILE A 495 -18.27 -16.42 -34.00
C ILE A 495 -18.23 -17.40 -35.17
N VAL A 496 -17.05 -17.63 -35.75
CA VAL A 496 -16.87 -18.61 -36.84
C VAL A 496 -17.27 -20.02 -36.37
N TYR A 497 -16.89 -20.41 -35.16
CA TYR A 497 -17.30 -21.67 -34.56
C TYR A 497 -18.83 -21.78 -34.48
N TRP A 498 -19.52 -20.73 -34.01
CA TRP A 498 -20.99 -20.73 -33.92
C TRP A 498 -21.68 -20.92 -35.28
N HIS A 499 -21.07 -20.43 -36.37
CA HIS A 499 -21.62 -20.59 -37.72
C HIS A 499 -21.20 -21.88 -38.43
N THR A 500 -20.02 -22.44 -38.12
CA THR A 500 -19.42 -23.55 -38.88
C THR A 500 -19.37 -24.87 -38.12
N ASP A 501 -19.59 -24.85 -36.79
CA ASP A 501 -19.39 -25.95 -35.84
C ASP A 501 -17.97 -26.57 -35.90
N GLN A 502 -17.00 -25.86 -36.49
CA GLN A 502 -15.64 -26.35 -36.64
C GLN A 502 -14.76 -25.97 -35.45
N ARG A 503 -14.57 -26.94 -34.55
CA ARG A 503 -13.77 -26.81 -33.30
C ARG A 503 -12.31 -26.35 -33.52
N ARG A 504 -11.75 -26.55 -34.72
CA ARG A 504 -10.35 -26.18 -35.04
C ARG A 504 -10.15 -24.65 -35.04
N TYR A 505 -11.11 -23.88 -35.55
CA TYR A 505 -11.01 -22.42 -35.54
C TYR A 505 -10.99 -21.88 -34.11
N LEU A 506 -11.87 -22.40 -33.25
CA LEU A 506 -11.90 -22.03 -31.84
C LEU A 506 -10.55 -22.32 -31.15
N ALA A 507 -9.92 -23.46 -31.44
CA ALA A 507 -8.59 -23.78 -30.93
C ALA A 507 -7.53 -22.77 -31.38
N TYR A 508 -7.51 -22.38 -32.66
CA TYR A 508 -6.58 -21.36 -33.16
C TYR A 508 -6.79 -20.01 -32.47
N GLY A 509 -8.04 -19.59 -32.25
CA GLY A 509 -8.36 -18.35 -31.53
C GLY A 509 -7.83 -18.34 -30.10
N ILE A 510 -8.08 -19.42 -29.33
CA ILE A 510 -7.61 -19.52 -27.94
C ILE A 510 -6.09 -19.64 -27.85
N LEU A 511 -5.46 -20.42 -28.74
CA LEU A 511 -3.99 -20.53 -28.80
C LEU A 511 -3.33 -19.19 -29.14
N CYS A 512 -3.90 -18.44 -30.08
CA CYS A 512 -3.45 -17.10 -30.42
C CYS A 512 -3.54 -16.15 -29.21
N PHE A 513 -4.67 -16.17 -28.49
CA PHE A 513 -4.85 -15.40 -27.26
C PHE A 513 -3.76 -15.70 -26.21
N PHE A 514 -3.52 -16.97 -25.87
CA PHE A 514 -2.48 -17.33 -24.91
C PHE A 514 -1.07 -16.99 -25.41
N THR A 515 -0.82 -17.09 -26.71
CA THR A 515 0.47 -16.69 -27.30
C THR A 515 0.71 -15.19 -27.12
N ILE A 516 -0.31 -14.35 -27.36
CA ILE A 516 -0.23 -12.92 -27.12
C ILE A 516 0.03 -12.63 -25.63
N LEU A 517 -0.63 -13.33 -24.70
CA LEU A 517 -0.38 -13.18 -23.27
C LEU A 517 1.07 -13.52 -22.91
N VAL A 518 1.63 -14.61 -23.44
CA VAL A 518 3.04 -14.97 -23.21
C VAL A 518 3.97 -13.88 -23.73
N LEU A 519 3.74 -13.35 -24.93
CA LEU A 519 4.54 -12.24 -25.47
C LEU A 519 4.47 -10.99 -24.58
N LEU A 520 3.28 -10.62 -24.10
CA LEU A 520 3.12 -9.51 -23.15
C LEU A 520 3.84 -9.79 -21.83
N THR A 521 3.79 -11.01 -21.30
CA THR A 521 4.55 -11.42 -20.11
C THR A 521 6.06 -11.32 -20.33
N LEU A 522 6.56 -11.69 -21.51
CA LEU A 522 7.98 -11.49 -21.83
C LEU A 522 8.37 -10.01 -21.84
N THR A 523 7.51 -9.12 -22.35
CA THR A 523 7.77 -7.66 -22.26
C THR A 523 7.77 -7.17 -20.81
N ALA A 524 6.96 -7.75 -19.93
CA ALA A 524 6.94 -7.44 -18.50
C ALA A 524 8.28 -7.77 -17.81
N LEU A 525 9.04 -8.76 -18.31
CA LEU A 525 10.32 -9.18 -17.73
C LEU A 525 11.51 -8.30 -18.15
N VAL A 526 11.33 -7.40 -19.12
CA VAL A 526 12.41 -6.54 -19.62
C VAL A 526 12.79 -5.47 -18.56
N PRO A 527 14.07 -5.34 -18.19
CA PRO A 527 14.53 -4.28 -17.28
C PRO A 527 14.30 -2.88 -17.85
N THR A 528 14.01 -1.90 -16.99
CA THR A 528 13.59 -0.55 -17.40
C THR A 528 14.39 0.62 -16.80
N GLY A 529 15.44 0.34 -16.03
CA GLY A 529 16.18 1.39 -15.29
C GLY A 529 17.52 1.81 -15.92
N GLY A 530 17.84 1.35 -17.13
CA GLY A 530 19.11 1.63 -17.78
C GLY A 530 19.33 3.13 -18.01
N SER A 531 20.55 3.62 -17.81
CA SER A 531 20.90 5.06 -17.94
C SER A 531 20.63 5.60 -19.34
N LYS A 532 20.91 4.80 -20.39
CA LYS A 532 20.57 5.08 -21.79
C LYS A 532 19.62 4.00 -22.32
N PRO A 533 18.29 4.23 -22.30
CA PRO A 533 17.33 3.17 -22.61
C PRO A 533 17.42 2.74 -24.09
N ARG A 534 17.66 1.44 -24.30
CA ARG A 534 17.69 0.78 -25.62
C ARG A 534 16.28 0.74 -26.23
N ARG A 535 16.17 0.40 -27.54
CA ARG A 535 14.86 0.35 -28.24
C ARG A 535 13.84 -0.54 -27.52
N PHE A 536 14.21 -1.79 -27.18
CA PHE A 536 13.33 -2.73 -26.46
C PHE A 536 12.95 -2.24 -25.06
N GLU A 537 13.87 -1.57 -24.36
CA GLU A 537 13.59 -0.99 -23.05
C GLU A 537 12.57 0.15 -23.13
N ARG A 538 12.66 1.02 -24.15
CA ARG A 538 11.66 2.07 -24.39
C ARG A 538 10.28 1.48 -24.67
N ILE A 539 10.23 0.39 -25.45
CA ILE A 539 9.00 -0.35 -25.73
C ILE A 539 8.44 -0.93 -24.42
N ALA A 540 9.25 -1.65 -23.64
CA ALA A 540 8.83 -2.22 -22.36
C ALA A 540 8.35 -1.16 -21.36
N ARG A 541 9.01 0.01 -21.29
CA ARG A 541 8.55 1.16 -20.49
C ARG A 541 7.17 1.64 -20.93
N TRP A 542 6.93 1.74 -22.24
CA TRP A 542 5.63 2.13 -22.77
C TRP A 542 4.54 1.09 -22.47
N PHE A 543 4.81 -0.20 -22.70
CA PHE A 543 3.88 -1.29 -22.37
C PHE A 543 3.56 -1.32 -20.87
N THR A 544 4.54 -1.06 -20.00
CA THR A 544 4.35 -1.01 -18.55
C THR A 544 3.38 0.09 -18.12
N ILE A 545 3.39 1.24 -18.80
CA ILE A 545 2.50 2.37 -18.49
C ILE A 545 1.10 2.13 -19.05
N ASN A 546 1.01 1.59 -20.28
CA ASN A 546 -0.21 1.67 -21.06
C ASN A 546 -0.99 0.35 -21.17
N VAL A 547 -0.36 -0.82 -20.94
CA VAL A 547 -1.01 -2.13 -21.02
C VAL A 547 -1.19 -2.69 -19.62
N ALA A 548 -2.44 -2.76 -19.16
CA ALA A 548 -2.78 -3.14 -17.79
C ALA A 548 -2.26 -4.53 -17.41
N TYR A 549 -2.34 -5.50 -18.34
CA TYR A 549 -1.82 -6.85 -18.13
C TYR A 549 -0.30 -6.84 -17.86
N VAL A 550 0.48 -6.05 -18.61
CA VAL A 550 1.94 -5.95 -18.42
C VAL A 550 2.26 -5.35 -17.05
N SER A 551 1.55 -4.28 -16.67
CA SER A 551 1.71 -3.66 -15.34
C SER A 551 1.37 -4.63 -14.21
N PHE A 552 0.26 -5.37 -14.34
CA PHE A 552 -0.17 -6.42 -13.42
C PHE A 552 0.91 -7.50 -13.26
N VAL A 553 1.39 -8.08 -14.37
CA VAL A 553 2.41 -9.13 -14.35
C VAL A 553 3.71 -8.64 -13.71
N ARG A 554 4.18 -7.43 -14.05
CA ARG A 554 5.35 -6.81 -13.40
C ARG A 554 5.17 -6.65 -11.90
N LYS A 555 3.94 -6.43 -11.43
CA LYS A 555 3.60 -6.28 -10.02
C LYS A 555 3.62 -7.62 -9.30
N THR A 556 2.95 -8.62 -9.86
CA THR A 556 2.86 -9.99 -9.32
C THR A 556 4.22 -10.69 -9.27
N ILE A 557 5.08 -10.50 -10.28
CA ILE A 557 6.45 -11.06 -10.30
C ILE A 557 7.38 -10.32 -9.31
N GLY A 558 7.01 -9.11 -8.88
CA GLY A 558 7.87 -8.28 -8.03
C GLY A 558 9.10 -7.74 -8.77
N MET A 559 8.95 -7.36 -10.04
CA MET A 559 10.06 -6.83 -10.84
C MET A 559 10.64 -5.55 -10.22
N THR A 560 11.93 -5.60 -9.85
CA THR A 560 12.71 -4.45 -9.38
C THR A 560 13.30 -3.66 -10.54
N ASN A 561 13.07 -2.35 -10.57
CA ASN A 561 13.75 -1.44 -11.47
C ASN A 561 15.19 -1.21 -10.97
N GLN A 562 16.19 -1.47 -11.82
CA GLN A 562 17.60 -1.31 -11.48
C GLN A 562 18.22 -0.25 -12.38
N GLY A 563 18.77 0.79 -11.76
CA GLY A 563 19.51 1.85 -12.43
C GLY A 563 19.00 3.26 -12.08
N PRO A 564 19.72 4.29 -12.55
CA PRO A 564 19.51 5.68 -12.15
C PRO A 564 18.24 6.31 -12.73
N ASN A 565 17.66 5.72 -13.78
CA ASN A 565 16.42 6.24 -14.34
C ASN A 565 15.22 5.76 -13.51
N PRO A 566 14.30 6.67 -13.13
CA PRO A 566 13.10 6.31 -12.38
C PRO A 566 12.29 5.27 -13.15
N PRO A 567 11.65 4.33 -12.42
CA PRO A 567 10.80 3.33 -13.03
C PRO A 567 9.68 4.04 -13.81
N PRO A 568 9.19 3.45 -14.91
CA PRO A 568 8.11 4.06 -15.69
C PRO A 568 6.84 4.31 -14.85
N VAL A 569 6.61 3.45 -13.86
CA VAL A 569 5.54 3.56 -12.86
C VAL A 569 6.18 3.47 -11.47
N LEU A 570 6.08 4.56 -10.71
CA LEU A 570 6.51 4.65 -9.32
C LEU A 570 5.47 3.90 -8.47
N ARG A 571 5.91 2.99 -7.59
CA ARG A 571 5.04 2.29 -6.65
C ARG A 571 5.23 2.88 -5.27
N LEU A 572 4.19 3.49 -4.72
CA LEU A 572 4.27 4.34 -3.54
C LEU A 572 3.42 3.77 -2.41
N SER A 573 4.03 3.67 -1.23
CA SER A 573 3.39 3.23 0.01
C SER A 573 3.68 4.20 1.17
N ASP A 574 3.13 3.93 2.36
CA ASP A 574 3.37 4.73 3.57
C ASP A 574 4.87 4.94 3.85
N GLY A 575 5.26 6.17 4.22
CA GLY A 575 6.64 6.52 4.57
C GLY A 575 7.14 5.80 5.84
N GLY A 576 6.22 5.47 6.75
CA GLY A 576 6.47 4.70 7.97
C GLY A 576 6.93 3.26 7.73
N HIS A 577 6.89 2.79 6.47
CA HIS A 577 7.52 1.53 6.05
C HIS A 577 9.05 1.60 5.98
N ILE A 578 9.63 2.80 6.06
CA ILE A 578 11.06 3.02 6.17
C ILE A 578 11.38 3.66 7.51
N GLU A 579 10.76 4.80 7.81
CA GLU A 579 11.06 5.60 8.99
C GLU A 579 9.77 6.25 9.50
N ASN A 580 9.42 6.01 10.76
CA ASN A 580 8.09 6.31 11.31
C ASN A 580 8.07 7.49 12.30
N LEU A 581 9.07 8.38 12.25
CA LEU A 581 9.17 9.62 13.03
C LEU A 581 9.11 10.88 12.14
N GLY A 582 9.45 10.73 10.85
CA GLY A 582 9.49 11.81 9.89
C GLY A 582 10.63 12.80 10.08
N ILE A 583 11.69 12.39 10.79
CA ILE A 583 12.83 13.26 11.13
C ILE A 583 13.87 13.33 10.01
N LEU A 584 13.98 12.31 9.15
CA LEU A 584 15.04 12.26 8.12
C LEU A 584 15.00 13.44 7.14
N PRO A 585 13.83 13.89 6.63
CA PRO A 585 13.78 15.06 5.77
C PRO A 585 14.27 16.34 6.45
N LEU A 586 13.93 16.51 7.73
CA LEU A 586 14.36 17.66 8.53
C LEU A 586 15.87 17.61 8.82
N LEU A 587 16.42 16.43 9.08
CA LEU A 587 17.86 16.23 9.27
C LEU A 587 18.65 16.49 7.98
N LYS A 588 18.11 16.13 6.81
CA LYS A 588 18.72 16.45 5.50
C LYS A 588 18.80 17.96 5.27
N LEU A 589 17.86 18.74 5.82
CA LEU A 589 17.87 20.20 5.81
C LEU A 589 18.79 20.83 6.87
N ARG A 590 19.42 20.04 7.74
CA ARG A 590 20.35 20.47 8.80
C ARG A 590 19.75 21.53 9.74
N LEU A 591 18.50 21.33 10.17
CA LEU A 591 17.78 22.28 11.03
C LEU A 591 18.38 22.34 12.44
N LYS A 592 18.39 23.52 13.07
CA LYS A 592 18.94 23.69 14.43
C LYS A 592 17.99 23.19 15.53
N LYS A 593 16.67 23.24 15.31
CA LYS A 593 15.65 22.87 16.30
C LYS A 593 14.57 22.04 15.61
N ILE A 594 14.36 20.82 16.11
CA ILE A 594 13.38 19.87 15.56
C ILE A 594 12.48 19.37 16.69
N VAL A 595 11.17 19.43 16.53
CA VAL A 595 10.21 18.70 17.38
C VAL A 595 9.69 17.50 16.60
N SER A 596 9.80 16.31 17.16
CA SER A 596 9.35 15.05 16.55
C SER A 596 8.26 14.40 17.38
N VAL A 597 7.03 14.37 16.86
CA VAL A 597 5.87 13.76 17.53
C VAL A 597 5.64 12.36 17.00
N ASN A 598 5.80 11.35 17.86
CA ASN A 598 5.56 9.95 17.54
C ASN A 598 4.16 9.51 17.99
N GLY A 599 3.20 9.57 17.08
CA GLY A 599 1.88 8.96 17.24
C GLY A 599 1.83 7.53 16.71
N GLY A 600 2.95 6.80 16.65
CA GLY A 600 3.08 5.41 16.19
C GLY A 600 2.50 4.40 17.18
N ARG A 601 2.08 3.21 16.72
CA ARG A 601 1.50 2.19 17.60
C ARG A 601 2.65 1.41 18.20
N THR A 602 2.66 1.29 19.51
CA THR A 602 3.61 0.46 20.25
C THR A 602 2.87 -0.63 21.01
N ILE A 603 3.55 -1.74 21.29
CA ILE A 603 3.05 -2.81 22.16
C ILE A 603 3.48 -2.52 23.60
N SER A 604 4.68 -1.96 23.76
CA SER A 604 5.23 -1.52 25.05
C SER A 604 5.72 -0.07 24.99
N ASP A 605 5.84 0.59 26.14
CA ASP A 605 6.40 1.95 26.17
C ASP A 605 7.89 1.98 25.78
N GLY A 606 8.61 0.86 25.96
CA GLY A 606 10.00 0.72 25.50
C GLY A 606 10.16 0.74 23.98
N ASP A 607 9.11 0.35 23.23
CA ASP A 607 9.15 0.37 21.77
C ASP A 607 9.25 1.80 21.21
N TYR A 608 8.87 2.82 21.97
CA TYR A 608 9.08 4.22 21.58
C TYR A 608 10.58 4.55 21.51
N GLY A 609 11.36 4.09 22.49
CA GLY A 609 12.81 4.23 22.49
C GLY A 609 13.46 3.43 21.36
N ALA A 610 13.01 2.21 21.12
CA ALA A 610 13.48 1.39 20.00
C ALA A 610 13.19 2.04 18.63
N THR A 611 12.00 2.61 18.46
CA THR A 611 11.62 3.34 17.23
C THR A 611 12.49 4.57 17.03
N LEU A 612 12.77 5.33 18.10
CA LEU A 612 13.67 6.48 18.08
C LEU A 612 15.07 6.05 17.62
N LEU A 613 15.66 5.06 18.29
CA LEU A 613 17.00 4.55 17.97
C LEU A 613 17.12 4.03 16.54
N ALA A 614 16.09 3.37 16.01
CA ALA A 614 16.05 2.92 14.62
C ALA A 614 16.08 4.09 13.62
N GLY A 615 15.33 5.17 13.89
CA GLY A 615 15.38 6.40 13.09
C GLY A 615 16.76 7.07 13.14
N LEU A 616 17.39 7.12 14.32
CA LEU A 616 18.74 7.67 14.49
C LEU A 616 19.81 6.85 13.76
N ASP A 617 19.73 5.51 13.83
CA ASP A 617 20.63 4.63 13.08
C ASP A 617 20.50 4.82 11.56
N MET A 618 19.28 5.02 11.06
CA MET A 618 19.06 5.34 9.66
C MET A 618 19.67 6.69 9.27
N ALA A 619 19.55 7.71 10.12
CA ALA A 619 20.17 9.01 9.91
C ALA A 619 21.71 8.92 9.91
N ARG A 620 22.31 8.12 10.80
CA ARG A 620 23.77 7.84 10.81
C ARG A 620 24.21 7.25 9.46
N LYS A 621 23.50 6.21 9.00
CA LYS A 621 23.82 5.47 7.78
C LYS A 621 23.64 6.29 6.50
N LYS A 622 22.55 7.07 6.40
CA LYS A 622 22.16 7.76 5.16
C LYS A 622 22.58 9.22 5.08
N LEU A 623 22.60 9.93 6.21
CA LEU A 623 22.85 11.37 6.27
C LEU A 623 24.19 11.72 6.93
N GLY A 624 24.88 10.73 7.53
CA GLY A 624 26.15 10.96 8.22
C GLY A 624 26.02 11.74 9.52
N CYS A 625 24.84 11.79 10.14
CA CYS A 625 24.65 12.45 11.43
C CYS A 625 25.29 11.65 12.57
N SER A 626 25.69 12.33 13.65
CA SER A 626 25.95 11.71 14.95
C SER A 626 25.04 12.32 16.02
N PHE A 627 24.84 11.61 17.12
CA PHE A 627 23.91 11.99 18.17
C PHE A 627 24.51 11.77 19.55
N SER A 628 24.20 12.65 20.50
CA SER A 628 24.62 12.56 21.90
C SER A 628 23.50 13.03 22.81
N ALA A 629 23.50 12.56 24.06
CA ALA A 629 22.70 13.17 25.10
C ALA A 629 23.10 14.64 25.33
N MET A 630 22.29 15.39 26.08
CA MET A 630 22.54 16.81 26.32
C MET A 630 23.85 17.08 27.07
N ASP A 631 24.20 16.18 28.00
CA ASP A 631 25.42 16.14 28.80
C ASP A 631 26.62 15.48 28.08
N GLY A 632 26.41 14.97 26.87
CA GLY A 632 27.44 14.27 26.08
C GLY A 632 27.50 12.75 26.29
N ARG A 633 26.64 12.16 27.14
CA ARG A 633 26.55 10.70 27.31
C ARG A 633 26.14 10.00 26.02
N ASP A 634 26.45 8.70 25.94
CA ASP A 634 25.92 7.83 24.88
C ASP A 634 24.38 7.89 24.86
N ILE A 635 23.85 8.14 23.67
CA ILE A 635 22.42 8.40 23.50
C ILE A 635 21.55 7.15 23.73
N ALA A 636 22.05 5.94 23.45
CA ALA A 636 21.25 4.74 23.62
C ALA A 636 21.07 4.41 25.10
N GLU A 637 22.14 4.52 25.88
CA GLU A 637 22.10 4.39 27.33
C GLU A 637 21.26 5.49 27.97
N ASP A 638 21.40 6.74 27.52
CA ASP A 638 20.63 7.85 28.08
C ASP A 638 19.13 7.75 27.78
N ILE A 639 18.73 7.33 26.57
CA ILE A 639 17.32 7.04 26.24
C ILE A 639 16.79 5.92 27.15
N ARG A 640 17.56 4.86 27.37
CA ARG A 640 17.13 3.75 28.22
C ARG A 640 16.85 4.22 29.64
N ASP A 641 17.82 4.89 30.26
CA ASP A 641 17.75 5.28 31.68
C ASP A 641 16.77 6.45 31.91
N ASN A 642 16.73 7.43 30.99
CA ASN A 642 16.01 8.69 31.19
C ASN A 642 14.62 8.75 30.55
N PHE A 643 14.32 7.88 29.58
CA PHE A 643 13.03 7.89 28.88
C PHE A 643 12.25 6.58 28.96
N VAL A 644 12.92 5.41 28.92
CA VAL A 644 12.26 4.10 28.87
C VAL A 644 12.08 3.45 30.24
N GLU A 645 13.15 3.33 31.03
CA GLU A 645 13.19 2.55 32.28
C GLU A 645 12.79 3.37 33.52
N LYS A 646 12.19 4.54 33.34
CA LYS A 646 11.63 5.33 34.45
C LYS A 646 10.48 4.56 35.11
N PRO A 647 10.36 4.63 36.45
CA PRO A 647 9.27 3.96 37.14
C PRO A 647 7.91 4.56 36.74
N PRO A 648 6.83 3.75 36.71
CA PRO A 648 5.47 4.25 36.46
C PRO A 648 5.12 5.44 37.35
N GLY A 649 4.45 6.44 36.80
CA GLY A 649 4.12 7.71 37.47
C GLY A 649 5.21 8.79 37.34
N SER A 650 6.36 8.44 36.77
CA SER A 650 7.47 9.37 36.51
C SER A 650 8.01 9.28 35.09
N GLN A 651 7.32 8.57 34.19
CA GLN A 651 7.78 8.40 32.81
C GLN A 651 7.53 9.68 32.02
N PRO A 652 8.58 10.31 31.45
CA PRO A 652 8.41 11.51 30.66
C PRO A 652 7.72 11.19 29.33
N SER A 653 6.96 12.16 28.85
CA SER A 653 6.33 12.16 27.53
C SER A 653 7.26 12.72 26.45
N SER A 654 8.45 13.21 26.84
CA SER A 654 9.42 13.79 25.93
C SER A 654 10.87 13.44 26.26
N TYR A 655 11.75 13.62 25.28
CA TYR A 655 13.19 13.41 25.42
C TYR A 655 13.96 14.36 24.49
N ARG A 656 14.96 15.08 25.02
CA ARG A 656 15.76 16.07 24.29
C ARG A 656 17.20 15.60 24.12
N PHE A 657 17.76 15.78 22.93
CA PHE A 657 19.13 15.37 22.62
C PHE A 657 19.74 16.19 21.48
N LYS A 658 21.05 16.05 21.27
CA LYS A 658 21.82 16.78 20.24
C LYS A 658 22.03 15.94 19.00
N VAL A 659 22.07 16.63 17.86
CA VAL A 659 22.48 16.10 16.56
C VAL A 659 23.65 16.90 16.02
N HIS A 660 24.68 16.20 15.55
CA HIS A 660 25.84 16.79 14.90
C HIS A 660 25.82 16.41 13.42
N TYR A 661 25.90 17.42 12.56
CA TYR A 661 25.87 17.25 11.11
C TYR A 661 27.29 17.19 10.57
N TYR A 662 27.55 16.25 9.68
CA TYR A 662 28.86 16.09 9.03
C TYR A 662 28.72 16.15 7.52
N ASP A 663 29.78 16.63 6.87
CA ASP A 663 29.93 16.55 5.42
C ASP A 663 31.22 15.82 5.06
N THR A 664 31.26 15.23 3.86
CA THR A 664 32.45 14.53 3.37
C THR A 664 33.42 15.56 2.82
N ASN A 665 34.70 15.46 3.20
CA ASN A 665 35.72 16.38 2.70
C ASN A 665 35.87 16.27 1.18
N LEU A 666 36.22 17.39 0.52
CA LEU A 666 36.38 17.47 -0.93
C LEU A 666 37.43 16.48 -1.47
N ASP A 667 38.45 16.18 -0.66
CA ASP A 667 39.54 15.26 -1.00
C ASP A 667 39.19 13.78 -0.73
N GLY A 668 37.98 13.51 -0.22
CA GLY A 668 37.47 12.17 0.08
C GLY A 668 37.98 11.57 1.40
N ASP A 669 38.90 12.23 2.11
CA ASP A 669 39.47 11.73 3.35
C ASP A 669 38.85 12.42 4.58
N GLY A 670 38.11 11.64 5.38
CA GLY A 670 37.45 12.11 6.60
C GLY A 670 36.11 12.87 6.39
N LYS A 671 35.46 13.18 7.52
CA LYS A 671 34.23 13.97 7.58
C LYS A 671 34.41 15.14 8.53
N THR A 672 33.98 16.34 8.13
CA THR A 672 34.02 17.54 8.98
C THR A 672 32.65 17.84 9.56
N LYS A 673 32.60 18.21 10.85
CA LYS A 673 31.38 18.72 11.49
C LYS A 673 31.03 20.07 10.84
N VAL A 674 29.84 20.17 10.26
CA VAL A 674 29.34 21.36 9.55
C VAL A 674 28.21 22.07 10.29
N GLY A 675 27.68 21.48 11.35
CA GLY A 675 26.65 22.09 12.18
C GLY A 675 26.23 21.23 13.36
N GLU A 676 25.43 21.82 14.23
CA GLU A 676 24.81 21.18 15.38
C GLU A 676 23.36 21.65 15.47
N GLY A 677 22.50 20.77 15.99
CA GLY A 677 21.11 21.06 16.29
C GLY A 677 20.62 20.23 17.47
N GLU A 678 19.39 20.49 17.88
CA GLU A 678 18.72 19.79 18.98
C GLU A 678 17.38 19.23 18.50
N ILE A 679 17.05 18.05 19.02
CA ILE A 679 15.81 17.35 18.72
C ILE A 679 15.06 17.12 20.02
N LEU A 680 13.78 17.53 20.03
CA LEU A 680 12.83 17.24 21.09
C LEU A 680 11.84 16.18 20.59
N PHE A 681 11.95 14.97 21.13
CA PHE A 681 11.07 13.86 20.83
C PHE A 681 9.86 13.88 21.77
N ILE A 682 8.66 13.62 21.27
CA ILE A 682 7.41 13.57 22.03
C ILE A 682 6.68 12.26 21.73
N ALA A 683 6.21 11.56 22.76
CA ALA A 683 5.41 10.34 22.67
C ALA A 683 4.27 10.36 23.71
N PRO A 684 3.12 9.74 23.41
CA PRO A 684 2.00 9.71 24.36
C PRO A 684 2.26 8.73 25.51
N ARG A 685 1.68 9.03 26.67
CA ARG A 685 1.73 8.19 27.86
C ARG A 685 0.34 7.88 28.39
N HIS A 686 0.20 6.74 29.05
CA HIS A 686 -0.97 6.48 29.89
C HIS A 686 -0.90 7.40 31.13
N PRO A 687 -2.01 7.97 31.62
CA PRO A 687 -2.02 8.84 32.81
C PRO A 687 -1.29 8.24 34.02
N ASP A 688 -1.53 6.96 34.33
CA ASP A 688 -0.86 6.27 35.45
C ASP A 688 0.66 6.12 35.30
N LYS A 689 1.17 6.22 34.08
CA LYS A 689 2.59 6.08 33.79
C LYS A 689 3.29 7.43 33.64
N SER A 690 2.57 8.43 33.13
CA SER A 690 3.06 9.78 32.89
C SER A 690 3.54 10.46 34.17
N VAL A 691 4.39 11.48 34.02
CA VAL A 691 4.80 12.35 35.13
C VAL A 691 3.56 12.98 35.77
N GLN A 692 3.28 12.62 37.02
CA GLN A 692 2.14 13.19 37.74
C GLN A 692 2.43 14.62 38.20
N LYS A 693 1.67 15.59 37.67
CA LYS A 693 1.60 16.94 38.23
C LYS A 693 0.74 16.91 39.50
N LYS A 694 1.13 17.73 40.50
CA LYS A 694 0.41 17.84 41.78
C LYS A 694 -0.89 18.64 41.71
N THR A 695 -1.06 19.45 40.66
CA THR A 695 -2.19 20.39 40.51
C THR A 695 -2.82 20.22 39.15
N PHE A 696 -4.11 19.92 39.15
CA PHE A 696 -4.95 19.89 37.95
C PHE A 696 -5.16 21.32 37.44
N GLU A 697 -4.75 21.59 36.20
CA GLU A 697 -4.92 22.89 35.56
C GLU A 697 -6.14 22.84 34.61
N SER A 698 -7.15 23.68 34.86
CA SER A 698 -8.31 23.77 33.94
C SER A 698 -7.93 24.51 32.65
N TRP A 699 -8.72 24.36 31.58
CA TRP A 699 -8.49 25.13 30.34
C TRP A 699 -8.42 26.64 30.59
N GLY A 700 -9.27 27.18 31.46
CA GLY A 700 -9.25 28.59 31.81
C GLY A 700 -7.97 29.04 32.52
N GLU A 701 -7.23 28.13 33.15
CA GLU A 701 -5.91 28.41 33.75
C GLU A 701 -4.79 28.31 32.72
N VAL A 702 -4.80 27.24 31.93
CA VAL A 702 -3.81 26.95 30.88
C VAL A 702 -3.83 28.01 29.77
N LEU A 703 -4.99 28.61 29.53
CA LEU A 703 -5.24 29.60 28.49
C LEU A 703 -5.34 31.03 29.05
N ARG A 704 -4.98 31.30 30.32
CA ARG A 704 -5.06 32.69 30.88
C ARG A 704 -4.34 33.72 30.02
N ASP A 705 -3.24 33.33 29.40
CA ASP A 705 -2.41 34.20 28.57
C ASP A 705 -2.78 34.17 27.07
N ILE A 706 -3.85 33.44 26.72
CA ILE A 706 -4.27 33.18 25.34
C ILE A 706 -5.76 33.52 25.23
N ASP A 707 -6.10 34.50 24.40
CA ASP A 707 -7.48 34.96 24.17
C ASP A 707 -8.29 33.95 23.33
N VAL A 708 -8.42 32.71 23.84
CA VAL A 708 -9.14 31.60 23.22
C VAL A 708 -9.81 30.79 24.32
N ASP A 709 -11.14 30.69 24.28
CA ASP A 709 -11.90 29.83 25.19
C ASP A 709 -12.12 28.43 24.60
N LEU A 710 -11.94 27.43 25.45
CA LEU A 710 -12.10 26.02 25.14
C LEU A 710 -13.27 25.45 25.94
N GLU A 711 -14.38 25.16 25.24
CA GLU A 711 -15.57 24.62 25.89
C GLU A 711 -15.28 23.26 26.56
N ALA A 712 -15.34 23.23 27.89
CA ALA A 712 -15.03 22.06 28.70
C ALA A 712 -15.94 20.86 28.38
N GLY A 713 -17.21 21.12 28.01
CA GLY A 713 -18.15 20.09 27.59
C GLY A 713 -17.76 19.37 26.29
N HIS A 714 -16.81 19.94 25.53
CA HIS A 714 -16.36 19.42 24.25
C HIS A 714 -14.94 18.86 24.28
N TRP A 715 -14.06 19.48 25.05
CA TRP A 715 -12.64 19.15 25.09
C TRP A 715 -12.17 18.64 26.45
N GLY A 716 -13.11 18.27 27.33
CA GLY A 716 -12.82 17.89 28.71
C GLY A 716 -12.47 19.10 29.59
N PRO A 717 -12.31 18.90 30.91
CA PRO A 717 -12.10 20.00 31.86
C PRO A 717 -10.71 20.67 31.76
N GLY A 718 -9.73 19.99 31.17
CA GLY A 718 -8.37 20.48 30.99
C GLY A 718 -7.53 19.52 30.13
N PRO A 719 -6.23 19.81 29.93
CA PRO A 719 -5.34 18.96 29.14
C PRO A 719 -4.98 17.64 29.84
N GLU A 720 -5.01 17.60 31.18
CA GLU A 720 -4.70 16.39 31.94
C GLU A 720 -5.84 15.37 31.85
N LEU A 721 -5.49 14.10 31.59
CA LEU A 721 -6.42 12.98 31.49
C LEU A 721 -6.36 12.15 32.77
N SER A 722 -7.49 11.61 33.22
CA SER A 722 -7.51 10.58 34.27
C SER A 722 -7.41 9.18 33.68
N ALA A 723 -6.91 8.22 34.47
CA ALA A 723 -6.88 6.81 34.07
C ALA A 723 -8.28 6.27 33.76
N GLU A 724 -9.28 6.61 34.58
CA GLU A 724 -10.68 6.22 34.37
C GLU A 724 -11.25 6.76 33.04
N GLU A 725 -10.89 7.99 32.66
CA GLU A 725 -11.34 8.59 31.41
C GLU A 725 -10.85 7.83 30.18
N VAL A 726 -9.62 7.32 30.21
CA VAL A 726 -8.98 6.67 29.06
C VAL A 726 -9.17 5.15 29.05
N ASP A 727 -9.29 4.52 30.23
CA ASP A 727 -9.49 3.07 30.38
C ASP A 727 -10.86 2.61 29.90
N ARG A 728 -11.88 3.47 29.98
CA ARG A 728 -13.22 3.18 29.47
C ARG A 728 -13.30 3.24 27.94
N LEU A 729 -12.27 3.70 27.24
CA LEU A 729 -12.26 3.88 25.77
C LEU A 729 -12.15 2.54 25.04
N THR A 730 -13.17 1.71 25.18
CA THR A 730 -13.24 0.37 24.57
C THR A 730 -13.96 0.41 23.22
N PHE A 731 -13.63 -0.56 22.36
CA PHE A 731 -14.15 -0.80 21.02
C PHE A 731 -13.99 0.39 20.06
N CYS A 732 -14.68 0.35 18.92
CA CYS A 732 -14.42 1.28 17.82
C CYS A 732 -15.68 1.75 17.08
N CYS A 733 -16.89 1.47 17.57
CA CYS A 733 -18.09 1.63 16.72
C CYS A 733 -18.88 2.91 17.03
N CYS A 734 -19.11 3.22 18.31
CA CYS A 734 -19.89 4.38 18.74
C CYS A 734 -19.47 4.79 20.15
N GLU A 735 -19.88 6.00 20.56
CA GLU A 735 -19.75 6.47 21.96
C GLU A 735 -20.42 5.49 22.95
N CYS A 736 -21.49 4.81 22.52
CA CYS A 736 -22.20 3.80 23.30
C CYS A 736 -21.41 2.51 23.56
N CYS A 737 -20.32 2.25 22.83
CA CYS A 737 -19.50 1.08 23.04
C CYS A 737 -18.48 1.26 24.16
N HIS A 738 -18.23 2.50 24.60
CA HIS A 738 -17.28 2.77 25.66
C HIS A 738 -17.81 2.29 27.01
N GLY A 739 -16.95 1.67 27.79
CA GLY A 739 -17.28 1.14 29.10
C GLY A 739 -16.30 0.06 29.53
N ASN A 740 -16.47 -0.38 30.78
CA ASN A 740 -15.59 -1.38 31.38
C ASN A 740 -16.01 -2.82 31.03
N ALA A 741 -17.22 -3.00 30.52
CA ALA A 741 -17.71 -4.29 30.05
C ALA A 741 -16.93 -4.75 28.81
N CYS A 742 -16.44 -5.99 28.82
CA CYS A 742 -15.66 -6.59 27.72
C CYS A 742 -14.34 -5.86 27.37
N ARG A 743 -13.73 -5.15 28.33
CA ARG A 743 -12.43 -4.48 28.16
C ARG A 743 -11.36 -5.40 27.57
N GLY A 744 -11.16 -6.59 28.12
CA GLY A 744 -10.16 -7.54 27.60
C GLY A 744 -10.37 -7.95 26.14
N LEU A 745 -11.63 -8.09 25.69
CA LEU A 745 -11.94 -8.38 24.28
C LEU A 745 -11.61 -7.17 23.39
N SER A 746 -11.96 -5.97 23.82
CA SER A 746 -11.61 -4.74 23.14
C SER A 746 -10.09 -4.55 23.03
N GLU A 747 -9.35 -4.76 24.12
CA GLU A 747 -7.90 -4.63 24.13
C GLU A 747 -7.23 -5.60 23.15
N TRP A 748 -7.73 -6.85 23.11
CA TRP A 748 -7.26 -7.85 22.16
C TRP A 748 -7.56 -7.47 20.69
N MET A 749 -8.74 -6.93 20.39
CA MET A 749 -9.13 -6.59 19.01
C MET A 749 -8.61 -5.23 18.52
N CYS A 750 -8.73 -4.21 19.36
CA CYS A 750 -8.59 -2.80 19.01
C CYS A 750 -7.45 -2.10 19.76
N GLY A 751 -6.83 -2.74 20.76
CA GLY A 751 -5.88 -2.11 21.69
C GLY A 751 -6.57 -1.28 22.78
N ALA A 752 -5.76 -0.65 23.63
CA ALA A 752 -6.18 0.29 24.68
C ALA A 752 -5.54 1.65 24.45
N PHE A 753 -5.95 2.70 25.15
CA PHE A 753 -5.20 3.95 25.16
C PHE A 753 -3.82 3.77 25.84
N PRO A 754 -2.71 4.37 25.33
CA PRO A 754 -2.53 5.11 24.08
C PRO A 754 -2.14 4.23 22.86
N GLN A 755 -2.26 2.91 22.98
CA GLN A 755 -1.82 1.87 22.05
C GLN A 755 -2.91 1.32 21.11
N HIS A 756 -4.01 2.06 20.88
CA HIS A 756 -5.07 1.63 19.98
C HIS A 756 -4.50 1.29 18.59
N SER A 757 -5.02 0.23 17.98
CA SER A 757 -4.55 -0.30 16.71
C SER A 757 -4.58 0.77 15.62
N THR A 758 -3.52 0.86 14.82
CA THR A 758 -3.50 1.68 13.60
C THR A 758 -4.62 1.29 12.62
N GLY A 759 -5.05 0.03 12.62
CA GLY A 759 -6.19 -0.40 11.81
C GLY A 759 -7.53 0.19 12.26
N ASN A 760 -7.63 0.68 13.50
CA ASN A 760 -8.84 1.33 13.99
C ASN A 760 -8.95 2.76 13.43
N GLN A 761 -9.66 2.89 12.30
CA GLN A 761 -9.99 4.18 11.67
C GLN A 761 -11.41 4.66 12.01
N PHE A 762 -12.04 4.07 13.03
CA PHE A 762 -13.41 4.36 13.47
C PHE A 762 -13.42 5.11 14.81
N PHE A 763 -12.45 6.01 15.01
CA PHE A 763 -12.37 6.78 16.25
C PHE A 763 -13.67 7.54 16.54
N THR A 764 -14.10 7.45 17.79
CA THR A 764 -15.18 8.27 18.33
C THR A 764 -14.68 9.67 18.65
N GLN A 765 -15.60 10.60 18.96
CA GLN A 765 -15.21 11.96 19.33
C GLN A 765 -14.45 11.94 20.67
N THR A 766 -14.88 11.10 21.62
CA THR A 766 -14.20 10.95 22.91
C THR A 766 -12.80 10.38 22.75
N MET A 767 -12.60 9.38 21.88
CA MET A 767 -11.26 8.88 21.56
C MET A 767 -10.39 9.97 20.94
N PHE A 768 -10.90 10.68 19.92
CA PHE A 768 -10.18 11.79 19.29
C PHE A 768 -9.78 12.84 20.31
N THR A 769 -10.72 13.30 21.14
CA THR A 769 -10.49 14.31 22.18
C THR A 769 -9.44 13.85 23.18
N SER A 770 -9.44 12.58 23.59
CA SER A 770 -8.47 12.05 24.54
C SER A 770 -7.05 12.07 23.96
N TYR A 771 -6.85 11.62 22.72
CA TYR A 771 -5.53 11.72 22.07
C TYR A 771 -5.13 13.18 21.80
N HIS A 772 -6.08 14.06 21.45
CA HIS A 772 -5.80 15.49 21.29
C HIS A 772 -5.33 16.13 22.60
N ARG A 773 -6.03 15.86 23.71
CA ARG A 773 -5.64 16.33 25.06
C ARG A 773 -4.26 15.83 25.43
N GLU A 774 -3.97 14.54 25.19
CA GLU A 774 -2.67 13.96 25.46
C GLU A 774 -1.54 14.62 24.64
N GLY A 775 -1.77 14.88 23.35
CA GLY A 775 -0.79 15.57 22.51
C GLY A 775 -0.55 17.00 22.99
N TYR A 776 -1.62 17.70 23.40
CA TYR A 776 -1.53 19.03 23.96
C TYR A 776 -0.75 19.04 25.29
N ARG A 777 -1.08 18.12 26.21
CA ARG A 777 -0.42 17.93 27.51
C ARG A 777 1.06 17.61 27.33
N ALA A 778 1.39 16.63 26.48
CA ALA A 778 2.77 16.25 26.21
C ALA A 778 3.58 17.40 25.57
N CYS A 779 2.95 18.22 24.72
CA CYS A 779 3.58 19.43 24.17
C CYS A 779 3.88 20.48 25.25
N MET A 780 3.03 20.59 26.28
CA MET A 780 3.27 21.48 27.42
C MET A 780 4.33 20.93 28.37
N GLU A 781 4.26 19.65 28.73
CA GLU A 781 5.25 18.97 29.58
C GLU A 781 6.66 19.08 28.98
N ALA A 782 6.76 19.03 27.65
CA ALA A 782 8.02 19.11 26.92
C ALA A 782 8.54 20.54 26.71
N GLU A 783 7.78 21.58 27.10
CA GLU A 783 8.07 22.98 26.78
C GLU A 783 8.37 23.19 25.29
N ALA A 784 7.63 22.49 24.43
CA ALA A 784 7.99 22.39 23.01
C ALA A 784 7.82 23.72 22.26
N ALA A 785 6.90 24.59 22.71
CA ALA A 785 6.73 25.91 22.11
C ALA A 785 7.93 26.82 22.47
N GLU A 786 8.33 26.79 23.72
CA GLU A 786 9.45 27.53 24.29
C GLU A 786 10.77 27.10 23.63
N PHE A 787 11.00 25.80 23.53
CA PHE A 787 12.15 25.20 22.84
C PHE A 787 12.30 25.67 21.39
N LEU A 788 11.18 25.85 20.69
CA LEU A 788 11.18 26.34 19.31
C LEU A 788 11.39 27.86 19.25
N LEU A 789 10.74 28.63 20.11
CA LEU A 789 10.86 30.10 20.19
C LEU A 789 12.29 30.56 20.58
N GLU A 790 13.00 29.79 21.41
CA GLU A 790 14.42 30.03 21.70
C GLU A 790 15.26 30.01 20.42
N GLY A 791 14.92 29.15 19.46
CA GLY A 791 15.60 29.05 18.17
C GLY A 791 15.35 30.25 17.24
N GLU A 792 14.25 30.99 17.45
CA GLU A 792 13.94 32.18 16.65
C GLU A 792 14.79 33.40 17.05
N ARG A 793 15.35 33.42 18.27
CA ARG A 793 16.16 34.54 18.76
C ARG A 793 17.56 34.53 18.11
N PRO A 794 18.04 35.66 17.55
CA PRO A 794 19.42 35.75 17.06
C PRO A 794 20.43 35.60 18.21
N GLU A 795 21.50 34.82 17.99
CA GLU A 795 22.57 34.50 18.95
C GLU A 795 23.27 35.73 19.57
N SER A 796 23.09 36.94 19.01
CA SER A 796 23.68 38.18 19.52
C SER A 796 23.02 38.77 20.77
N ALA A 797 21.88 38.24 21.21
CA ALA A 797 21.19 38.74 22.41
C ALA A 797 21.50 37.95 23.69
N ALA A 798 22.12 36.76 23.59
CA ALA A 798 22.37 35.88 24.72
C ALA A 798 23.66 36.19 25.52
N THR A 799 24.45 37.18 25.08
CA THR A 799 25.68 37.62 25.79
C THR A 799 25.51 38.89 26.61
N ALA A 800 24.31 39.45 26.73
CA ALA A 800 24.08 40.71 27.46
C ALA A 800 23.50 40.56 28.88
N PHE A 801 23.23 39.33 29.36
CA PHE A 801 22.71 39.08 30.71
C PHE A 801 23.53 38.04 31.47
N SER A 802 24.83 38.33 31.63
CA SER A 802 25.65 37.74 32.70
C SER A 802 26.73 38.73 33.16
N SER A 803 26.29 39.92 33.57
CA SER A 803 27.05 40.83 34.42
C SER A 803 26.13 41.95 34.88
N ILE A 804 25.44 41.74 36.00
CA ILE A 804 25.26 42.64 37.15
C ILE A 804 24.94 41.73 38.34
#